data_AF-A0A3D5FVZ5-F1
#
_entry.id   AF-A0A3D5FVZ5-F1
#
_cell.length_a   1.000
_cell.length_b   1.000
_cell.length_c   1.000
_cell.angle_alpha   90.00
_cell.angle_beta   90.00
_cell.angle_gamma   90.00
#
_symmetry.space_group_name_H-M   'P 1'
#
loop_
_entity.id
_entity.type
_entity.pdbx_description
1 polymer ?
#
loop_
_entity_poly.entity_id
_entity_poly.type
_entity_poly.pdbx_seq_one_letter_code
_entity_poly.pdbx_strand_id
1 'polypeptide(L)'
;MRFVADIHLHSRFSRATSRDLNPQTLYRWASLKGIGVVGTGDFTHPVWIQELKDMLEPAEEGLFQLRESHRAEVDPEIPSACRQDVRFLLSVELSTIYKKRDRTRKVHHVVCLPDFDAVDRLNQRLGDIGNLASDGRPILGLDSRDLLEICLEASDDVLFIPAHIWTPHFAVLGASSGFDSLEACYEDLLPHIFAVETGLSSDPLMNCKLSALDRFAIVSNSDAHSASKLGREATCYDTEMSYRGIRDALKDNDRDRFTGTIEFYPEEGKYHFDGHRSCEVCWEPRQTLAADGLCPACGKQLTVGVLHRIEQLADRSDEAAAAASRPYDYLIPLEEVVSAAVGVGPKSKKVQAIYMDLLTKLGSELDLLRQVDVARIEEAGQSLVAEGVRRMRTGQVHIDPGHDGEYGVIQLFTDAERERLEGQGRLFEMPPPLFELPPPVDVERSAKAAPESEPETEHPEVVADTESSEQGQAVPADEIVGQIDEVDTSQLMGASPDPASDATQDPADAPSAEDVDAALTLTDLARHADRGPQRHGLLEAADELLADVAAADPLAGLDEHQLAAVTAEHGPVIVAAGPGSGKTRTLTRRIAWLVERCDVNPAAITAVTFTRRAAAEMRQRLQPLLGEATQQMRLGTLHQIASEALRELDSEQAAPLLVDNLEARGLISDVLAETGSRRTGQARAVQDQISQWKAAGIRAGDLPPDEELAVVYGAYEERLIAWGAYDFDDLLLRWADRLRGDAALSGQHERCRWLLVDEFQDVNAVKYRLVRALAGEGDGLFVIGDPDQAIYGFRGADAGFFHRLRTDFPAAVDVTLETNYRSVTGIARAATELLGKGPLSPLPAGRAAIE
;
A
#
# COMPACT_ATOMS: atom_id res chain seq x y z
N MET A 1 10.36 -33.04 -16.61
CA MET A 1 8.94 -33.25 -17.01
C MET A 1 8.36 -31.88 -17.25
N ARG A 2 7.70 -31.67 -18.39
CA ARG A 2 7.16 -30.36 -18.74
C ARG A 2 5.85 -30.09 -18.04
N PHE A 3 5.76 -28.95 -17.35
CA PHE A 3 4.53 -28.43 -16.77
C PHE A 3 4.55 -26.91 -16.70
N VAL A 4 3.35 -26.32 -16.66
CA VAL A 4 3.13 -24.90 -16.39
C VAL A 4 2.74 -24.74 -14.93
N ALA A 5 3.29 -23.74 -14.25
CA ALA A 5 2.92 -23.36 -12.90
C ALA A 5 2.44 -21.91 -12.83
N ASP A 6 1.42 -21.66 -12.00
CA ASP A 6 0.85 -20.33 -11.72
C ASP A 6 0.71 -20.23 -10.20
N ILE A 7 1.72 -19.66 -9.54
CA ILE A 7 1.91 -19.75 -8.07
C ILE A 7 1.52 -18.48 -7.32
N HIS A 8 1.12 -17.41 -8.02
CA HIS A 8 0.60 -16.18 -7.43
C HIS A 8 -0.86 -15.99 -7.81
N LEU A 9 -1.74 -16.16 -6.83
CA LEU A 9 -3.17 -15.93 -6.94
C LEU A 9 -3.77 -15.77 -5.54
N HIS A 10 -5.06 -15.45 -5.50
CA HIS A 10 -5.78 -15.22 -4.25
C HIS A 10 -6.93 -16.20 -4.02
N SER A 11 -7.31 -16.33 -2.76
CA SER A 11 -8.53 -16.98 -2.30
C SER A 11 -9.70 -16.00 -2.27
N ARG A 12 -10.90 -16.52 -1.97
CA ARG A 12 -12.10 -15.70 -1.70
C ARG A 12 -12.03 -14.82 -0.44
N PHE A 13 -10.94 -14.88 0.34
CA PHE A 13 -10.73 -14.08 1.54
C PHE A 13 -9.91 -12.79 1.28
N SER A 14 -9.24 -12.69 0.13
CA SER A 14 -8.62 -11.43 -0.30
C SER A 14 -9.63 -10.43 -0.86
N ARG A 15 -9.33 -9.13 -0.75
CA ARG A 15 -10.16 -8.06 -1.35
C ARG A 15 -10.28 -8.16 -2.86
N ALA A 16 -11.43 -7.71 -3.38
CA ALA A 16 -11.75 -7.63 -4.81
C ALA A 16 -11.67 -8.97 -5.58
N THR A 17 -11.71 -10.10 -4.88
CA THR A 17 -11.67 -11.44 -5.48
C THR A 17 -13.06 -12.07 -5.66
N SER A 18 -13.15 -13.09 -6.51
CA SER A 18 -14.36 -13.90 -6.65
C SER A 18 -14.61 -14.76 -5.40
N ARG A 19 -15.87 -14.80 -4.94
CA ARG A 19 -16.32 -15.70 -3.87
C ARG A 19 -16.15 -17.18 -4.20
N ASP A 20 -16.04 -17.51 -5.49
CA ASP A 20 -15.87 -18.88 -5.99
C ASP A 20 -14.41 -19.35 -5.96
N LEU A 21 -13.46 -18.55 -5.46
CA LEU A 21 -12.06 -18.98 -5.27
C LEU A 21 -11.94 -19.90 -4.04
N ASN A 22 -12.23 -21.18 -4.30
CA ASN A 22 -12.07 -22.34 -3.42
C ASN A 22 -11.22 -23.43 -4.13
N PRO A 23 -10.69 -24.44 -3.42
CA PRO A 23 -9.74 -25.40 -4.00
C PRO A 23 -10.34 -26.25 -5.13
N GLN A 24 -11.63 -26.57 -5.05
CA GLN A 24 -12.37 -27.29 -6.10
C GLN A 24 -12.45 -26.47 -7.40
N THR A 25 -12.77 -25.19 -7.30
CA THR A 25 -12.86 -24.28 -8.46
C THR A 25 -11.47 -23.95 -9.03
N LEU A 26 -10.43 -23.84 -8.19
CA LEU A 26 -9.04 -23.71 -8.64
C LEU A 26 -8.59 -24.97 -9.41
N TYR A 27 -8.82 -26.17 -8.85
CA TYR A 27 -8.53 -27.45 -9.52
C TYR A 27 -9.21 -27.58 -10.88
N ARG A 28 -10.50 -27.21 -10.95
CA ARG A 28 -11.30 -27.18 -12.18
C ARG A 28 -10.67 -26.27 -13.23
N TRP A 29 -10.37 -25.02 -12.88
CA TRP A 29 -9.85 -24.05 -13.84
C TRP A 29 -8.40 -24.32 -14.22
N ALA A 30 -7.54 -24.78 -13.31
CA ALA A 30 -6.20 -25.25 -13.64
C ALA A 30 -6.23 -26.40 -14.68
N SER A 31 -7.18 -27.34 -14.56
CA SER A 31 -7.41 -28.39 -15.55
C SER A 31 -7.87 -27.85 -16.91
N LEU A 32 -8.87 -26.95 -16.93
CA LEU A 32 -9.33 -26.32 -18.18
C LEU A 32 -8.23 -25.48 -18.85
N LYS A 33 -7.39 -24.82 -18.05
CA LYS A 33 -6.30 -23.97 -18.53
C LYS A 33 -5.09 -24.77 -19.02
N GLY A 34 -4.77 -25.92 -18.43
CA GLY A 34 -3.53 -26.66 -18.72
C GLY A 34 -2.40 -26.33 -17.74
N ILE A 35 -2.73 -25.92 -16.52
CA ILE A 35 -1.79 -25.61 -15.44
C ILE A 35 -1.59 -26.86 -14.58
N GLY A 36 -0.35 -27.34 -14.49
CA GLY A 36 0.01 -28.54 -13.72
C GLY A 36 0.24 -28.26 -12.24
N VAL A 37 0.78 -27.08 -11.89
CA VAL A 37 0.97 -26.65 -10.50
C VAL A 37 0.31 -25.29 -10.28
N VAL A 38 -0.64 -25.20 -9.36
CA VAL A 38 -1.35 -23.96 -9.02
C VAL A 38 -1.05 -23.57 -7.57
N GLY A 39 -0.90 -22.27 -7.32
CA GLY A 39 -0.82 -21.76 -5.95
C GLY A 39 -2.11 -22.02 -5.16
N THR A 40 -2.01 -22.11 -3.84
CA THR A 40 -3.18 -22.02 -2.95
C THR A 40 -3.70 -20.59 -2.80
N GLY A 41 -2.78 -19.61 -2.83
CA GLY A 41 -3.03 -18.26 -2.35
C GLY A 41 -3.28 -18.21 -0.83
N ASP A 42 -3.11 -17.02 -0.25
CA ASP A 42 -3.68 -16.57 1.03
C ASP A 42 -3.51 -17.48 2.27
N PHE A 43 -2.53 -18.39 2.33
CA PHE A 43 -2.45 -19.40 3.40
C PHE A 43 -2.31 -18.86 4.83
N THR A 44 -2.07 -17.55 4.99
CA THR A 44 -2.09 -16.86 6.29
C THR A 44 -3.49 -16.70 6.86
N HIS A 45 -4.54 -16.71 6.03
CA HIS A 45 -5.89 -16.47 6.50
C HIS A 45 -6.42 -17.68 7.30
N PRO A 46 -6.81 -17.52 8.58
CA PRO A 46 -7.01 -18.64 9.51
C PRO A 46 -8.18 -19.56 9.14
N VAL A 47 -9.20 -19.06 8.43
CA VAL A 47 -10.29 -19.90 7.90
C VAL A 47 -9.83 -20.66 6.65
N TRP A 48 -9.01 -20.02 5.80
CA TRP A 48 -8.58 -20.60 4.53
C TRP A 48 -7.58 -21.73 4.75
N ILE A 49 -6.62 -21.56 5.67
CA ILE A 49 -5.64 -22.61 5.98
C ILE A 49 -6.30 -23.88 6.53
N GLN A 50 -7.41 -23.76 7.26
CA GLN A 50 -8.18 -24.91 7.70
C GLN A 50 -8.86 -25.61 6.53
N GLU A 51 -9.50 -24.85 5.63
CA GLU A 51 -10.08 -25.42 4.39
C GLU A 51 -9.03 -26.11 3.51
N LEU A 52 -7.82 -25.54 3.38
CA LEU A 52 -6.71 -26.18 2.67
C LEU A 52 -6.30 -27.51 3.33
N LYS A 53 -6.15 -27.54 4.66
CA LYS A 53 -5.81 -28.77 5.41
C LYS A 53 -6.90 -29.85 5.33
N ASP A 54 -8.17 -29.44 5.32
CA ASP A 54 -9.31 -30.33 5.20
C ASP A 54 -9.45 -30.89 3.78
N MET A 55 -9.31 -30.05 2.74
CA MET A 55 -9.59 -30.41 1.35
C MET A 55 -8.39 -30.98 0.58
N LEU A 56 -7.15 -30.72 1.01
CA LEU A 56 -5.93 -31.16 0.33
C LEU A 56 -5.24 -32.32 1.07
N GLU A 57 -4.46 -33.09 0.32
CA GLU A 57 -3.56 -34.14 0.84
C GLU A 57 -2.22 -34.14 0.10
N PRO A 58 -1.12 -34.61 0.72
CA PRO A 58 0.19 -34.66 0.04
C PRO A 58 0.17 -35.56 -1.21
N ALA A 59 0.90 -35.15 -2.25
CA ALA A 59 1.05 -35.88 -3.50
C ALA A 59 2.53 -36.19 -3.79
N GLU A 60 3.27 -35.23 -4.35
CA GLU A 60 4.73 -35.27 -4.53
C GLU A 60 5.44 -34.46 -3.42
N GLU A 61 6.77 -34.39 -3.48
CA GLU A 61 7.57 -33.63 -2.50
C GLU A 61 7.17 -32.15 -2.50
N GLY A 62 6.72 -31.67 -1.33
CA GLY A 62 6.22 -30.32 -1.09
C GLY A 62 4.99 -29.90 -1.92
N LEU A 63 4.30 -30.84 -2.57
CA LEU A 63 3.10 -30.59 -3.37
C LEU A 63 1.90 -31.37 -2.85
N PHE A 64 0.71 -30.82 -3.09
CA PHE A 64 -0.55 -31.34 -2.59
C PHE A 64 -1.51 -31.62 -3.75
N GLN A 65 -2.50 -32.48 -3.53
CA GLN A 65 -3.63 -32.66 -4.44
C GLN A 65 -4.95 -32.46 -3.70
N LEU A 66 -6.00 -32.16 -4.45
CA LEU A 66 -7.37 -32.19 -3.94
C LEU A 66 -7.74 -33.63 -3.57
N ARG A 67 -8.23 -33.87 -2.35
CA ARG A 67 -8.65 -35.21 -1.90
C ARG A 67 -9.70 -35.80 -2.85
N GLU A 68 -9.65 -37.12 -3.02
CA GLU A 68 -10.54 -37.86 -3.94
C GLU A 68 -12.03 -37.55 -3.73
N SER A 69 -12.48 -37.35 -2.48
CA SER A 69 -13.87 -36.97 -2.17
C SER A 69 -14.28 -35.65 -2.82
N HIS A 70 -13.40 -34.65 -2.84
CA HIS A 70 -13.67 -33.34 -3.43
C HIS A 70 -13.36 -33.29 -4.92
N ARG A 71 -12.39 -34.08 -5.40
CA ARG A 71 -12.09 -34.26 -6.84
C ARG A 71 -13.28 -34.91 -7.56
N ALA A 72 -13.86 -35.97 -7.00
CA ALA A 72 -14.97 -36.71 -7.59
C ALA A 72 -16.25 -35.86 -7.79
N GLU A 73 -16.44 -34.78 -7.03
CA GLU A 73 -17.52 -33.82 -7.20
C GLU A 73 -17.34 -32.93 -8.45
N VAL A 74 -16.08 -32.64 -8.83
CA VAL A 74 -15.71 -31.63 -9.84
C VAL A 74 -15.32 -32.26 -11.18
N ASP A 75 -14.65 -33.42 -11.16
CA ASP A 75 -14.25 -34.17 -12.36
C ASP A 75 -15.36 -34.33 -13.42
N PRO A 76 -16.64 -34.57 -13.07
CA PRO A 76 -17.73 -34.64 -14.04
C PRO A 76 -17.94 -33.36 -14.87
N GLU A 77 -17.53 -32.19 -14.37
CA GLU A 77 -17.61 -30.91 -15.10
C GLU A 77 -16.42 -30.66 -16.04
N ILE A 78 -15.30 -31.36 -15.84
CA ILE A 78 -14.07 -31.17 -16.61
C ILE A 78 -14.12 -32.09 -17.84
N PRO A 79 -14.04 -31.53 -19.07
CA PRO A 79 -13.96 -32.34 -20.29
C PRO A 79 -12.80 -33.32 -20.22
N SER A 80 -12.99 -34.57 -20.66
CA SER A 80 -11.97 -35.62 -20.51
C SER A 80 -10.64 -35.30 -21.19
N ALA A 81 -10.64 -34.44 -22.22
CA ALA A 81 -9.44 -33.96 -22.90
C ALA A 81 -8.63 -32.92 -22.09
N CYS A 82 -9.22 -32.31 -21.06
CA CYS A 82 -8.59 -31.34 -20.15
C CYS A 82 -8.22 -31.96 -18.79
N ARG A 83 -8.54 -33.24 -18.54
CA ARG A 83 -8.24 -33.87 -17.25
C ARG A 83 -6.77 -34.22 -17.17
N GLN A 84 -6.10 -33.69 -16.15
CA GLN A 84 -4.69 -33.87 -15.90
C GLN A 84 -4.39 -33.91 -14.40
N ASP A 85 -3.16 -34.30 -14.07
CA ASP A 85 -2.62 -34.15 -12.74
C ASP A 85 -2.37 -32.67 -12.43
N VAL A 86 -3.29 -32.07 -11.66
CA VAL A 86 -3.10 -30.75 -11.05
C VAL A 86 -2.60 -30.93 -9.62
N ARG A 87 -1.61 -30.13 -9.23
CA ARG A 87 -1.06 -30.03 -7.88
C ARG A 87 -1.18 -28.64 -7.32
N PHE A 88 -1.30 -28.55 -6.00
CA PHE A 88 -1.31 -27.33 -5.22
C PHE A 88 0.04 -27.10 -4.55
N LEU A 89 0.52 -25.87 -4.63
CA LEU A 89 1.73 -25.40 -3.97
C LEU A 89 1.35 -24.31 -2.96
N LEU A 90 1.74 -24.50 -1.69
CA LEU A 90 1.34 -23.59 -0.60
C LEU A 90 2.00 -22.22 -0.82
N SER A 91 1.17 -21.23 -1.13
CA SER A 91 1.57 -19.87 -1.53
C SER A 91 0.70 -18.81 -0.85
N VAL A 92 1.28 -17.63 -0.62
CA VAL A 92 0.61 -16.43 -0.10
C VAL A 92 1.26 -15.18 -0.68
N GLU A 93 0.50 -14.11 -0.90
CA GLU A 93 1.06 -12.77 -1.10
C GLU A 93 1.04 -11.99 0.23
N LEU A 94 2.19 -11.42 0.64
CA LEU A 94 2.33 -10.63 1.85
C LEU A 94 2.64 -9.17 1.50
N SER A 95 1.79 -8.26 1.99
CA SER A 95 1.96 -6.82 1.75
C SER A 95 2.69 -6.17 2.92
N THR A 96 3.78 -5.46 2.64
CA THR A 96 4.54 -4.69 3.63
C THR A 96 4.29 -3.19 3.43
N ILE A 97 4.04 -2.44 4.52
CA ILE A 97 3.94 -0.97 4.50
C ILE A 97 4.70 -0.39 5.69
N TYR A 98 5.82 0.26 5.41
CA TYR A 98 6.77 0.72 6.43
C TYR A 98 7.49 1.99 5.96
N LYS A 99 8.36 2.58 6.80
CA LYS A 99 9.20 3.72 6.42
C LYS A 99 10.67 3.30 6.35
N LYS A 100 11.33 3.59 5.22
CA LYS A 100 12.77 3.34 5.04
C LYS A 100 13.38 4.43 4.15
N ARG A 101 14.45 5.07 4.63
CA ARG A 101 15.12 6.21 3.98
C ARG A 101 14.13 7.34 3.65
N ASP A 102 13.43 7.82 4.68
CA ASP A 102 12.42 8.90 4.68
C ASP A 102 11.21 8.76 3.73
N ARG A 103 11.10 7.65 2.99
CA ARG A 103 9.96 7.31 2.15
C ARG A 103 9.11 6.22 2.78
N THR A 104 7.79 6.32 2.64
CA THR A 104 6.89 5.19 2.89
C THR A 104 7.07 4.17 1.77
N ARG A 105 7.49 2.97 2.13
CA ARG A 105 7.65 1.82 1.25
C ARG A 105 6.37 1.00 1.26
N LYS A 106 6.06 0.44 0.11
CA LYS A 106 4.98 -0.51 -0.09
C LYS A 106 5.50 -1.57 -1.05
N VAL A 107 5.62 -2.81 -0.60
CA VAL A 107 6.19 -3.92 -1.38
C VAL A 107 5.40 -5.20 -1.08
N HIS A 108 5.02 -5.91 -2.13
CA HIS A 108 4.38 -7.22 -2.05
C HIS A 108 5.39 -8.35 -2.32
N HIS A 109 5.12 -9.51 -1.74
CA HIS A 109 6.00 -10.66 -1.78
C HIS A 109 5.17 -11.93 -1.92
N VAL A 110 5.46 -12.75 -2.92
CA VAL A 110 4.96 -14.13 -2.99
C VAL A 110 5.88 -14.99 -2.13
N VAL A 111 5.30 -15.67 -1.15
CA VAL A 111 6.01 -16.61 -0.27
C VAL A 111 5.42 -17.99 -0.48
N CYS A 112 6.28 -18.95 -0.79
CA CYS A 112 5.90 -20.34 -0.96
C CYS A 112 6.64 -21.23 0.05
N LEU A 113 5.93 -22.22 0.61
CA LEU A 113 6.45 -23.11 1.64
C LEU A 113 6.20 -24.58 1.28
N PRO A 114 7.09 -25.51 1.68
CA PRO A 114 7.00 -26.92 1.29
C PRO A 114 5.86 -27.66 2.00
N ASP A 115 5.50 -27.27 3.23
CA ASP A 115 4.58 -28.04 4.06
C ASP A 115 3.75 -27.16 5.02
N PHE A 116 2.69 -27.77 5.56
CA PHE A 116 1.79 -27.10 6.49
C PHE A 116 2.43 -26.78 7.86
N ASP A 117 3.47 -27.50 8.27
CA ASP A 117 4.16 -27.22 9.55
C ASP A 117 4.98 -25.93 9.42
N ALA A 118 5.59 -25.68 8.26
CA ALA A 118 6.26 -24.43 7.92
C ALA A 118 5.27 -23.27 7.82
N VAL A 119 4.10 -23.49 7.19
CA VAL A 119 3.01 -22.51 7.16
C VAL A 119 2.53 -22.17 8.58
N ASP A 120 2.37 -23.17 9.47
CA ASP A 120 1.95 -22.91 10.85
C ASP A 120 2.99 -22.11 11.64
N ARG A 121 4.30 -22.40 11.47
CA ARG A 121 5.39 -21.61 12.06
C ARG A 121 5.36 -20.15 11.58
N LEU A 122 5.21 -19.93 10.27
CA LEU A 122 5.13 -18.58 9.70
C LEU A 122 3.87 -17.84 10.17
N ASN A 123 2.71 -18.49 10.12
CA ASN A 123 1.43 -17.91 10.53
C ASN A 123 1.42 -17.53 12.02
N GLN A 124 2.03 -18.35 12.89
CA GLN A 124 2.21 -18.01 14.30
C GLN A 124 3.04 -16.72 14.43
N ARG A 125 4.20 -16.65 13.77
CA ARG A 125 5.13 -15.52 13.88
C ARG A 125 4.57 -14.22 13.30
N LEU A 126 3.83 -14.29 12.18
CA LEU A 126 3.17 -13.13 11.59
C LEU A 126 1.93 -12.69 12.37
N GLY A 127 1.25 -13.62 13.06
CA GLY A 127 0.10 -13.34 13.93
C GLY A 127 0.45 -12.48 15.15
N ASP A 128 1.69 -12.57 15.64
CA ASP A 128 2.22 -11.69 16.69
C ASP A 128 2.42 -10.23 16.21
N ILE A 129 2.50 -10.02 14.89
CA ILE A 129 2.86 -8.73 14.25
C ILE A 129 1.64 -8.03 13.64
N GLY A 130 0.68 -8.77 13.09
CA GLY A 130 -0.44 -8.20 12.34
C GLY A 130 -1.67 -9.10 12.24
N ASN A 131 -2.80 -8.50 11.84
CA ASN A 131 -4.09 -9.20 11.78
C ASN A 131 -4.26 -10.01 10.49
N LEU A 132 -3.88 -11.28 10.54
CA LEU A 132 -4.02 -12.25 9.44
C LEU A 132 -5.47 -12.63 9.09
N ALA A 133 -6.45 -12.27 9.93
CA ALA A 133 -7.87 -12.58 9.71
C ALA A 133 -8.64 -11.46 8.98
N SER A 134 -7.97 -10.36 8.62
CA SER A 134 -8.63 -9.18 8.02
C SER A 134 -8.68 -9.18 6.49
N ASP A 135 -7.82 -9.97 5.85
CA ASP A 135 -7.64 -10.07 4.41
C ASP A 135 -6.88 -11.37 4.10
N GLY A 136 -7.09 -11.96 2.92
CA GLY A 136 -6.27 -13.07 2.43
C GLY A 136 -4.82 -12.65 2.18
N ARG A 137 -4.60 -11.38 1.81
CA ARG A 137 -3.28 -10.72 1.78
C ARG A 137 -3.13 -9.82 3.01
N PRO A 138 -2.49 -10.28 4.09
CA PRO A 138 -2.26 -9.45 5.26
C PRO A 138 -1.34 -8.27 4.93
N ILE A 139 -1.67 -7.10 5.48
CA ILE A 139 -0.85 -5.90 5.39
C ILE A 139 -0.09 -5.73 6.71
N LEU A 140 1.24 -5.80 6.64
CA LEU A 140 2.14 -5.81 7.78
C LEU A 140 2.94 -4.52 7.87
N GLY A 141 3.08 -3.99 9.09
CA GLY A 141 3.89 -2.80 9.41
C GLY A 141 5.39 -3.09 9.53
N LEU A 142 5.92 -3.97 8.66
CA LEU A 142 7.22 -4.63 8.79
C LEU A 142 8.13 -4.28 7.59
N ASP A 143 9.45 -4.24 7.79
CA ASP A 143 10.41 -4.10 6.69
C ASP A 143 10.43 -5.36 5.81
N SER A 144 10.66 -5.21 4.51
CA SER A 144 10.76 -6.34 3.58
C SER A 144 11.96 -7.24 3.87
N ARG A 145 13.05 -6.70 4.43
CA ARG A 145 14.22 -7.49 4.89
C ARG A 145 13.85 -8.34 6.11
N ASP A 146 13.16 -7.75 7.09
CA ASP A 146 12.75 -8.46 8.32
C ASP A 146 11.65 -9.50 8.04
N LEU A 147 10.79 -9.25 7.05
CA LEU A 147 9.84 -10.26 6.56
C LEU A 147 10.56 -11.47 5.96
N LEU A 148 11.59 -11.25 5.15
CA LEU A 148 12.41 -12.34 4.59
C LEU A 148 13.14 -13.13 5.70
N GLU A 149 13.65 -12.45 6.72
CA GLU A 149 14.25 -13.12 7.91
C GLU A 149 13.24 -14.04 8.59
N ILE A 150 12.02 -13.56 8.88
CA ILE A 150 10.94 -14.37 9.47
C ILE A 150 10.54 -15.55 8.57
N CYS A 151 10.53 -15.37 7.25
CA CYS A 151 10.25 -16.45 6.31
C CYS A 151 11.35 -17.53 6.33
N LEU A 152 12.63 -17.13 6.45
CA LEU A 152 13.77 -18.05 6.60
C LEU A 152 13.75 -18.77 7.96
N GLU A 153 13.41 -18.07 9.05
CA GLU A 153 13.19 -18.69 10.38
C GLU A 153 12.09 -19.77 10.35
N ALA A 154 11.05 -19.58 9.53
CA ALA A 154 9.98 -20.56 9.35
C ALA A 154 10.42 -21.78 8.51
N SER A 155 11.28 -21.60 7.50
CA SER A 155 11.86 -22.68 6.71
C SER A 155 13.12 -22.25 5.93
N ASP A 156 14.23 -22.97 6.13
CA ASP A 156 15.44 -22.86 5.29
C ASP A 156 15.16 -23.12 3.79
N ASP A 157 14.08 -23.86 3.49
CA ASP A 157 13.69 -24.26 2.14
C ASP A 157 12.73 -23.26 1.45
N VAL A 158 12.36 -22.15 2.10
CA VAL A 158 11.40 -21.15 1.61
C VAL A 158 11.76 -20.58 0.23
N LEU A 159 10.74 -20.39 -0.62
CA LEU A 159 10.85 -19.65 -1.86
C LEU A 159 10.17 -18.29 -1.68
N PHE A 160 10.99 -17.23 -1.63
CA PHE A 160 10.54 -15.85 -1.42
C PHE A 160 10.81 -15.04 -2.69
N ILE A 161 9.77 -14.44 -3.25
CA ILE A 161 9.77 -13.77 -4.55
C ILE A 161 9.17 -12.37 -4.38
N PRO A 162 9.91 -11.28 -4.66
CA PRO A 162 9.33 -9.94 -4.79
C PRO A 162 8.27 -9.95 -5.90
N ALA A 163 7.03 -9.61 -5.55
CA ALA A 163 5.89 -9.69 -6.46
C ALA A 163 5.87 -8.52 -7.46
N HIS A 164 5.38 -8.78 -8.68
CA HIS A 164 5.11 -7.81 -9.77
C HIS A 164 5.98 -6.54 -9.77
N ILE A 165 7.31 -6.70 -9.87
CA ILE A 165 8.31 -5.77 -9.31
C ILE A 165 8.28 -4.34 -9.86
N TRP A 166 7.59 -4.11 -10.98
CA TRP A 166 7.50 -2.82 -11.65
C TRP A 166 6.17 -2.06 -11.46
N THR A 167 5.15 -2.67 -10.86
CA THR A 167 3.84 -2.03 -10.64
C THR A 167 4.02 -0.67 -9.94
N PRO A 168 3.39 0.44 -10.39
CA PRO A 168 3.70 1.79 -9.90
C PRO A 168 3.59 1.98 -8.38
N HIS A 169 2.76 1.17 -7.72
CA HIS A 169 2.61 1.03 -6.28
C HIS A 169 2.80 -0.43 -5.87
N PHE A 170 3.15 -0.67 -4.60
CA PHE A 170 3.25 -2.00 -4.00
C PHE A 170 4.32 -2.94 -4.57
N ALA A 171 5.21 -2.44 -5.43
CA ALA A 171 6.31 -3.21 -6.01
C ALA A 171 7.69 -2.67 -5.62
N VAL A 172 8.71 -3.54 -5.66
CA VAL A 172 10.07 -3.22 -5.16
C VAL A 172 10.82 -2.21 -6.04
N LEU A 173 10.60 -2.18 -7.36
CA LEU A 173 11.19 -1.18 -8.28
C LEU A 173 10.17 -0.14 -8.79
N GLY A 174 8.90 -0.26 -8.38
CA GLY A 174 7.79 0.59 -8.80
C GLY A 174 7.99 2.09 -8.53
N ALA A 175 7.60 2.93 -9.49
CA ALA A 175 7.95 4.35 -9.53
C ALA A 175 7.58 5.18 -8.28
N SER A 176 6.46 4.86 -7.60
CA SER A 176 5.96 5.68 -6.49
C SER A 176 6.53 5.28 -5.12
N SER A 177 6.46 3.99 -4.78
CA SER A 177 6.83 3.46 -3.45
C SER A 177 8.10 2.62 -3.44
N GLY A 178 8.56 2.17 -4.61
CA GLY A 178 9.70 1.29 -4.79
C GLY A 178 11.06 1.96 -4.60
N PHE A 179 12.06 1.11 -4.47
CA PHE A 179 13.48 1.40 -4.42
C PHE A 179 14.07 1.50 -5.84
N ASP A 180 15.32 1.93 -5.93
CA ASP A 180 16.08 1.96 -7.18
C ASP A 180 16.95 0.70 -7.38
N SER A 181 16.99 -0.21 -6.39
CA SER A 181 17.61 -1.54 -6.48
C SER A 181 17.04 -2.51 -5.44
N LEU A 182 17.22 -3.82 -5.61
CA LEU A 182 16.76 -4.83 -4.64
C LEU A 182 17.64 -4.86 -3.38
N GLU A 183 18.94 -4.56 -3.50
CA GLU A 183 19.89 -4.42 -2.38
C GLU A 183 19.42 -3.35 -1.39
N ALA A 184 18.82 -2.26 -1.89
CA ALA A 184 18.28 -1.20 -1.05
C ALA A 184 17.01 -1.62 -0.26
N CYS A 185 16.37 -2.72 -0.67
CA CYS A 185 15.18 -3.29 -0.04
C CYS A 185 15.56 -4.37 0.98
N TYR A 186 16.25 -5.43 0.51
CA TYR A 186 16.52 -6.68 1.24
C TYR A 186 17.92 -6.78 1.86
N GLU A 187 18.81 -5.83 1.55
CA GLU A 187 20.12 -5.66 2.18
C GLU A 187 20.96 -6.95 2.25
N ASP A 188 21.34 -7.39 3.44
CA ASP A 188 22.17 -8.57 3.71
C ASP A 188 21.50 -9.90 3.30
N LEU A 189 20.17 -9.94 3.27
CA LEU A 189 19.40 -11.15 2.97
C LEU A 189 19.08 -11.32 1.48
N LEU A 190 19.43 -10.36 0.61
CA LEU A 190 19.25 -10.48 -0.83
C LEU A 190 19.81 -11.78 -1.46
N PRO A 191 20.91 -12.41 -0.99
CA PRO A 191 21.38 -13.71 -1.49
C PRO A 191 20.38 -14.87 -1.33
N HIS A 192 19.35 -14.73 -0.50
CA HIS A 192 18.29 -15.73 -0.32
C HIS A 192 17.12 -15.56 -1.31
N ILE A 193 17.10 -14.49 -2.11
CA ILE A 193 16.12 -14.30 -3.19
C ILE A 193 16.69 -14.86 -4.49
N PHE A 194 15.94 -15.80 -5.07
CA PHE A 194 16.32 -16.55 -6.28
C PHE A 194 15.53 -16.12 -7.53
N ALA A 195 14.33 -15.59 -7.34
CA ALA A 195 13.43 -15.20 -8.42
C ALA A 195 12.79 -13.83 -8.14
N VAL A 196 12.35 -13.17 -9.20
CA VAL A 196 11.57 -11.93 -9.18
C VAL A 196 10.40 -12.06 -10.15
N GLU A 197 9.25 -11.50 -9.79
CA GLU A 197 8.04 -11.62 -10.61
C GLU A 197 7.85 -10.41 -11.54
N THR A 198 7.57 -10.66 -12.82
CA THR A 198 7.23 -9.62 -13.81
C THR A 198 5.97 -8.87 -13.42
N GLY A 199 4.85 -9.60 -13.36
CA GLY A 199 3.50 -9.10 -13.24
C GLY A 199 3.04 -8.31 -14.47
N LEU A 200 1.71 -8.18 -14.59
CA LEU A 200 0.91 -7.61 -15.71
C LEU A 200 1.31 -6.22 -16.26
N SER A 201 2.34 -5.58 -15.72
CA SER A 201 2.86 -4.27 -16.16
C SER A 201 4.25 -4.34 -16.81
N SER A 202 4.89 -5.51 -16.85
CA SER A 202 6.19 -5.72 -17.48
C SER A 202 6.33 -7.14 -18.02
N ASP A 203 7.27 -7.35 -18.94
CA ASP A 203 7.61 -8.67 -19.48
C ASP A 203 9.11 -8.98 -19.27
N PRO A 204 9.60 -10.19 -19.65
CA PRO A 204 11.00 -10.56 -19.48
C PRO A 204 11.98 -9.66 -20.25
N LEU A 205 11.61 -9.14 -21.41
CA LEU A 205 12.45 -8.22 -22.20
C LEU A 205 12.62 -6.88 -21.47
N MET A 206 11.53 -6.32 -20.97
CA MET A 206 11.51 -5.12 -20.13
C MET A 206 12.36 -5.31 -18.87
N ASN A 207 12.26 -6.46 -18.21
CA ASN A 207 13.08 -6.78 -17.04
C ASN A 207 14.58 -6.92 -17.38
N CYS A 208 14.91 -7.61 -18.48
CA CYS A 208 16.30 -7.82 -18.92
C CYS A 208 17.04 -6.54 -19.35
N LYS A 209 16.37 -5.37 -19.43
CA LYS A 209 17.01 -4.05 -19.60
C LYS A 209 17.87 -3.60 -18.42
N LEU A 210 17.71 -4.21 -17.24
CA LEU A 210 18.48 -3.93 -16.03
C LEU A 210 19.36 -5.14 -15.67
N SER A 211 20.67 -5.04 -15.90
CA SER A 211 21.62 -6.16 -15.69
C SER A 211 21.70 -6.66 -14.25
N ALA A 212 21.33 -5.83 -13.27
CA ALA A 212 21.21 -6.25 -11.87
C ALA A 212 20.19 -7.38 -11.64
N LEU A 213 19.27 -7.60 -12.59
CA LEU A 213 18.28 -8.68 -12.52
C LEU A 213 18.78 -10.04 -13.05
N ASP A 214 19.92 -10.10 -13.75
CA ASP A 214 20.46 -11.34 -14.39
C ASP A 214 20.57 -12.54 -13.44
N ARG A 215 20.91 -12.27 -12.18
CA ARG A 215 21.13 -13.27 -11.13
C ARG A 215 19.84 -13.92 -10.63
N PHE A 216 18.66 -13.42 -11.02
CA PHE A 216 17.37 -13.97 -10.60
C PHE A 216 16.70 -14.67 -11.78
N ALA A 217 15.93 -15.71 -11.48
CA ALA A 217 14.94 -16.22 -12.42
C ALA A 217 13.77 -15.21 -12.51
N ILE A 218 13.55 -14.64 -13.70
CA ILE A 218 12.40 -13.76 -13.96
C ILE A 218 11.19 -14.66 -14.21
N VAL A 219 10.24 -14.69 -13.25
CA VAL A 219 9.05 -15.55 -13.29
C VAL A 219 7.79 -14.71 -13.53
N SER A 220 6.72 -15.36 -13.99
CA SER A 220 5.46 -14.70 -14.33
C SER A 220 4.30 -15.53 -13.78
N ASN A 221 3.30 -14.87 -13.19
CA ASN A 221 2.17 -15.51 -12.52
C ASN A 221 0.93 -14.62 -12.60
N SER A 222 -0.25 -15.23 -12.54
CA SER A 222 -1.48 -14.57 -12.93
C SER A 222 -1.97 -13.46 -12.01
N ASP A 223 -1.62 -13.42 -10.72
CA ASP A 223 -2.34 -12.65 -9.70
C ASP A 223 -3.87 -12.83 -9.84
N ALA A 224 -4.32 -14.09 -9.93
CA ALA A 224 -5.71 -14.39 -10.26
C ALA A 224 -6.68 -14.02 -9.13
N HIS A 225 -7.34 -12.89 -9.28
CA HIS A 225 -8.51 -12.46 -8.48
C HIS A 225 -9.81 -13.18 -8.88
N SER A 226 -9.79 -14.05 -9.89
CA SER A 226 -10.89 -14.96 -10.24
C SER A 226 -10.36 -16.17 -11.01
N ALA A 227 -10.93 -17.36 -10.78
CA ALA A 227 -10.37 -18.61 -11.30
C ALA A 227 -10.26 -18.69 -12.85
N SER A 228 -11.10 -17.95 -13.60
CA SER A 228 -10.99 -17.90 -15.07
C SER A 228 -9.80 -17.09 -15.59
N LYS A 229 -9.14 -16.31 -14.72
CA LYS A 229 -7.93 -15.53 -15.03
C LYS A 229 -6.62 -16.24 -14.65
N LEU A 230 -6.68 -17.46 -14.10
CA LEU A 230 -5.51 -18.33 -13.96
C LEU A 230 -4.82 -18.52 -15.32
N GLY A 231 -3.49 -18.55 -15.32
CA GLY A 231 -2.65 -18.77 -16.50
C GLY A 231 -2.66 -17.64 -17.54
N ARG A 232 -3.15 -16.43 -17.21
CA ARG A 232 -2.93 -15.23 -18.05
C ARG A 232 -1.45 -14.81 -18.05
N GLU A 233 -0.76 -15.10 -16.96
CA GLU A 233 0.69 -15.20 -16.85
C GLU A 233 0.98 -16.51 -16.11
N ALA A 234 2.08 -17.18 -16.46
CA ALA A 234 2.51 -18.42 -15.81
C ALA A 234 3.98 -18.75 -16.14
N THR A 235 4.59 -19.62 -15.35
CA THR A 235 6.00 -20.02 -15.51
C THR A 235 6.12 -21.47 -16.01
N CYS A 236 7.01 -21.73 -16.98
CA CYS A 236 7.17 -23.04 -17.62
C CYS A 236 8.43 -23.77 -17.15
N TYR A 237 8.29 -25.03 -16.72
CA TYR A 237 9.38 -25.84 -16.19
C TYR A 237 9.55 -27.16 -16.96
N ASP A 238 10.77 -27.70 -17.01
CA ASP A 238 11.08 -29.08 -17.41
C ASP A 238 11.94 -29.78 -16.34
N THR A 239 11.33 -30.04 -15.18
CA THR A 239 11.99 -30.55 -13.97
C THR A 239 11.16 -31.70 -13.37
N GLU A 240 11.53 -32.24 -12.21
CA GLU A 240 10.60 -33.07 -11.43
C GLU A 240 9.43 -32.19 -10.95
N MET A 241 8.19 -32.70 -11.00
CA MET A 241 7.03 -31.97 -10.48
C MET A 241 7.01 -32.06 -8.95
N SER A 242 7.86 -31.28 -8.31
CA SER A 242 8.03 -31.17 -6.86
C SER A 242 8.40 -29.75 -6.46
N TYR A 243 8.20 -29.39 -5.18
CA TYR A 243 8.56 -28.09 -4.63
C TYR A 243 10.06 -27.81 -4.78
N ARG A 244 10.93 -28.76 -4.41
CA ARG A 244 12.38 -28.66 -4.66
C ARG A 244 12.71 -28.62 -6.15
N GLY A 245 11.99 -29.40 -6.96
CA GLY A 245 12.12 -29.42 -8.41
C GLY A 245 11.95 -28.04 -9.05
N ILE A 246 10.97 -27.26 -8.57
CA ILE A 246 10.70 -25.86 -8.94
C ILE A 246 11.75 -24.93 -8.34
N ARG A 247 11.91 -24.95 -7.01
CA ARG A 247 12.78 -24.01 -6.29
C ARG A 247 14.23 -24.08 -6.75
N ASP A 248 14.78 -25.28 -6.92
CA ASP A 248 16.17 -25.44 -7.33
C ASP A 248 16.39 -24.98 -8.78
N ALA A 249 15.39 -25.14 -9.67
CA ALA A 249 15.45 -24.60 -11.03
C ALA A 249 15.52 -23.06 -11.06
N LEU A 250 14.84 -22.40 -10.11
CA LEU A 250 14.91 -20.94 -9.93
C LEU A 250 16.22 -20.50 -9.26
N LYS A 251 16.65 -21.21 -8.21
CA LYS A 251 17.89 -20.96 -7.46
C LYS A 251 19.15 -21.05 -8.32
N ASP A 252 19.22 -22.08 -9.15
CA ASP A 252 20.34 -22.28 -10.07
C ASP A 252 20.19 -21.41 -11.35
N ASN A 253 19.05 -20.72 -11.51
CA ASN A 253 18.60 -20.04 -12.74
C ASN A 253 18.85 -20.91 -13.99
N ASP A 254 18.51 -22.19 -13.89
CA ASP A 254 18.84 -23.23 -14.86
C ASP A 254 18.02 -23.05 -16.14
N ARG A 255 18.67 -23.02 -17.32
CA ARG A 255 18.00 -22.80 -18.62
C ARG A 255 17.28 -24.03 -19.18
N ASP A 256 17.65 -25.23 -18.74
CA ASP A 256 17.01 -26.47 -19.16
C ASP A 256 15.83 -26.84 -18.24
N ARG A 257 15.90 -26.49 -16.94
CA ARG A 257 14.85 -26.80 -15.94
C ARG A 257 13.79 -25.71 -15.78
N PHE A 258 14.18 -24.44 -15.82
CA PHE A 258 13.25 -23.31 -15.95
C PHE A 258 13.34 -22.87 -17.42
N THR A 259 12.25 -23.05 -18.18
CA THR A 259 12.30 -23.04 -19.66
C THR A 259 11.80 -21.74 -20.29
N GLY A 260 11.07 -20.92 -19.54
CA GLY A 260 10.46 -19.69 -20.05
C GLY A 260 9.14 -19.37 -19.36
N THR A 261 8.43 -18.36 -19.85
CA THR A 261 7.21 -17.84 -19.25
C THR A 261 6.08 -17.68 -20.28
N ILE A 262 4.86 -17.54 -19.77
CA ILE A 262 3.66 -17.11 -20.48
C ILE A 262 3.38 -15.71 -19.97
N GLU A 263 3.22 -14.76 -20.89
CA GLU A 263 3.05 -13.34 -20.59
C GLU A 263 1.70 -12.80 -21.02
N PHE A 264 1.21 -11.85 -20.23
CA PHE A 264 0.18 -10.90 -20.65
C PHE A 264 0.84 -9.77 -21.45
N TYR A 265 0.07 -9.01 -22.24
CA TYR A 265 0.59 -7.83 -22.94
C TYR A 265 0.68 -6.65 -21.94
N PRO A 266 1.88 -6.21 -21.53
CA PRO A 266 2.01 -5.12 -20.56
C PRO A 266 1.43 -3.80 -21.09
N GLU A 267 1.28 -3.66 -22.41
CA GLU A 267 0.67 -2.51 -23.09
C GLU A 267 -0.83 -2.35 -22.81
N GLU A 268 -1.55 -3.40 -22.40
CA GLU A 268 -2.92 -3.23 -21.87
C GLU A 268 -2.91 -2.44 -20.55
N GLY A 269 -1.80 -2.41 -19.82
CA GLY A 269 -1.66 -1.75 -18.53
C GLY A 269 -1.99 -0.24 -18.57
N LYS A 270 -2.82 0.20 -17.62
CA LYS A 270 -3.28 1.61 -17.44
C LYS A 270 -2.20 2.70 -17.42
N TYR A 271 -0.97 2.30 -17.16
CA TYR A 271 0.18 3.16 -16.94
C TYR A 271 1.41 2.56 -17.63
N HIS A 272 1.23 1.93 -18.80
CA HIS A 272 2.36 1.36 -19.53
C HIS A 272 3.24 2.47 -20.14
N PHE A 273 2.63 3.31 -20.99
CA PHE A 273 3.27 4.49 -21.59
C PHE A 273 3.07 5.76 -20.75
N ASP A 274 3.87 6.78 -21.04
CA ASP A 274 3.70 8.11 -20.47
C ASP A 274 2.48 8.80 -21.10
N GLY A 275 1.73 9.55 -20.30
CA GLY A 275 0.44 10.04 -20.75
C GLY A 275 0.00 11.38 -20.19
N HIS A 276 -0.84 12.08 -20.95
CA HIS A 276 -1.76 13.07 -20.42
C HIS A 276 -3.08 12.97 -21.19
N ARG A 277 -3.95 12.09 -20.67
CA ARG A 277 -5.25 11.68 -21.23
C ARG A 277 -6.11 12.86 -21.67
N SER A 278 -6.12 13.93 -20.86
CA SER A 278 -6.88 15.16 -21.12
C SER A 278 -6.43 15.92 -22.38
N CYS A 279 -5.33 15.50 -23.03
CA CYS A 279 -4.86 16.03 -24.31
C CYS A 279 -4.58 14.93 -25.35
N GLU A 280 -5.05 13.69 -25.11
CA GLU A 280 -4.84 12.55 -26.03
C GLU A 280 -3.34 12.32 -26.35
N VAL A 281 -2.45 12.58 -25.38
CA VAL A 281 -1.02 12.33 -25.49
C VAL A 281 -0.70 11.00 -24.83
N CYS A 282 -0.25 10.04 -25.65
CA CYS A 282 0.34 8.76 -25.26
C CYS A 282 1.73 8.66 -25.91
N TRP A 283 2.79 8.55 -25.10
CA TRP A 283 4.18 8.70 -25.54
C TRP A 283 5.11 7.62 -24.96
N GLU A 284 6.10 7.23 -25.76
CA GLU A 284 7.25 6.47 -25.29
C GLU A 284 8.14 7.34 -24.37
N PRO A 285 8.88 6.74 -23.43
CA PRO A 285 9.73 7.47 -22.49
C PRO A 285 10.75 8.40 -23.16
N ARG A 286 11.30 8.01 -24.31
CA ARG A 286 12.26 8.81 -25.08
C ARG A 286 11.64 10.14 -25.56
N GLN A 287 10.34 10.16 -25.87
CA GLN A 287 9.61 11.37 -26.29
C GLN A 287 9.38 12.30 -25.09
N THR A 288 8.94 11.75 -23.95
CA THR A 288 8.76 12.45 -22.69
C THR A 288 10.05 13.10 -22.18
N LEU A 289 11.17 12.37 -22.21
CA LEU A 289 12.49 12.86 -21.81
C LEU A 289 12.96 14.00 -22.72
N ALA A 290 12.71 13.92 -24.04
CA ALA A 290 13.03 15.00 -24.98
C ALA A 290 12.16 16.26 -24.81
N ALA A 291 11.07 16.19 -24.03
CA ALA A 291 10.14 17.26 -23.74
C ALA A 291 10.19 17.74 -22.28
N ASP A 292 11.27 17.43 -21.54
CA ASP A 292 11.43 17.75 -20.11
C ASP A 292 10.26 17.25 -19.22
N GLY A 293 9.60 16.16 -19.61
CA GLY A 293 8.43 15.61 -18.93
C GLY A 293 7.14 16.41 -19.11
N LEU A 294 7.09 17.36 -20.04
CA LEU A 294 5.95 18.25 -20.26
C LEU A 294 5.09 17.84 -21.46
N CYS A 295 3.77 17.86 -21.26
CA CYS A 295 2.77 17.63 -22.28
C CYS A 295 2.82 18.72 -23.36
N PRO A 296 3.00 18.37 -24.66
CA PRO A 296 3.21 19.34 -25.74
C PRO A 296 1.98 20.23 -25.99
N ALA A 297 0.78 19.74 -25.65
CA ALA A 297 -0.48 20.44 -25.88
C ALA A 297 -0.83 21.47 -24.80
N CYS A 298 -0.33 21.31 -23.57
CA CYS A 298 -0.76 22.15 -22.44
C CYS A 298 0.34 22.58 -21.45
N GLY A 299 1.57 22.07 -21.59
CA GLY A 299 2.71 22.42 -20.73
C GLY A 299 2.63 21.91 -19.28
N LYS A 300 1.68 21.05 -18.94
CA LYS A 300 1.63 20.33 -17.65
C LYS A 300 2.56 19.12 -17.68
N GLN A 301 2.96 18.60 -16.52
CA GLN A 301 3.68 17.33 -16.47
C GLN A 301 2.82 16.17 -17.00
N LEU A 302 3.48 15.24 -17.68
CA LEU A 302 2.95 13.94 -18.08
C LEU A 302 2.90 13.00 -16.86
N THR A 303 1.89 12.13 -16.81
CA THR A 303 1.87 10.97 -15.92
C THR A 303 2.88 9.96 -16.45
N VAL A 304 3.87 9.61 -15.61
CA VAL A 304 4.97 8.72 -15.98
C VAL A 304 4.55 7.25 -15.89
N GLY A 305 4.79 6.49 -16.95
CA GLY A 305 4.45 5.07 -17.09
C GLY A 305 5.51 4.12 -16.53
N VAL A 306 5.18 2.82 -16.55
CA VAL A 306 6.03 1.73 -16.09
C VAL A 306 7.23 1.55 -17.02
N LEU A 307 7.04 1.65 -18.33
CA LEU A 307 8.14 1.57 -19.30
C LEU A 307 9.18 2.68 -19.06
N HIS A 308 8.74 3.89 -18.67
CA HIS A 308 9.64 4.99 -18.32
C HIS A 308 10.44 4.68 -17.04
N ARG A 309 9.81 4.10 -16.01
CA ARG A 309 10.51 3.70 -14.79
C ARG A 309 11.57 2.63 -15.09
N ILE A 310 11.33 1.74 -16.04
CA ILE A 310 12.31 0.76 -16.51
C ILE A 310 13.44 1.44 -17.27
N GLU A 311 13.15 2.27 -18.28
CA GLU A 311 14.17 3.05 -19.02
C GLU A 311 15.01 3.96 -18.10
N GLN A 312 14.45 4.45 -16.99
CA GLN A 312 15.18 5.24 -15.98
C GLN A 312 16.27 4.43 -15.25
N LEU A 313 16.05 3.13 -15.04
CA LEU A 313 16.99 2.24 -14.35
C LEU A 313 17.82 1.38 -15.32
N ALA A 314 17.41 1.29 -16.60
CA ALA A 314 18.02 0.43 -17.61
C ALA A 314 19.51 0.76 -17.85
N ASP A 315 20.31 -0.29 -18.01
CA ASP A 315 21.74 -0.22 -18.34
C ASP A 315 22.09 -0.93 -19.66
N ARG A 316 21.06 -1.43 -20.38
CA ARG A 316 21.16 -2.16 -21.64
C ARG A 316 20.34 -1.54 -22.77
N SER A 317 20.78 -1.78 -24.00
CA SER A 317 19.96 -1.59 -25.19
C SER A 317 18.93 -2.71 -25.37
N ASP A 318 17.96 -2.47 -26.23
CA ASP A 318 16.91 -3.42 -26.59
C ASP A 318 17.47 -4.77 -27.10
N GLU A 319 18.54 -4.74 -27.90
CA GLU A 319 19.19 -5.94 -28.44
C GLU A 319 19.94 -6.73 -27.37
N ALA A 320 20.57 -6.04 -26.42
CA ALA A 320 21.28 -6.67 -25.30
C ALA A 320 20.29 -7.30 -24.29
N ALA A 321 19.16 -6.64 -24.05
CA ALA A 321 18.07 -7.19 -23.24
C ALA A 321 17.44 -8.43 -23.90
N ALA A 322 17.18 -8.39 -25.21
CA ALA A 322 16.64 -9.52 -25.97
C ALA A 322 17.60 -10.73 -25.96
N ALA A 323 18.91 -10.52 -26.08
CA ALA A 323 19.91 -11.58 -26.00
C ALA A 323 20.07 -12.18 -24.60
N ALA A 324 19.80 -11.41 -23.54
CA ALA A 324 19.80 -11.89 -22.16
C ALA A 324 18.52 -12.68 -21.82
N SER A 325 17.38 -12.25 -22.36
CA SER A 325 16.06 -12.80 -22.07
C SER A 325 15.95 -14.31 -22.32
N ARG A 326 15.03 -14.92 -21.57
CA ARG A 326 14.58 -16.30 -21.77
C ARG A 326 13.43 -16.34 -22.78
N PRO A 327 13.07 -17.50 -23.35
CA PRO A 327 11.88 -17.62 -24.18
C PRO A 327 10.61 -17.26 -23.41
N TYR A 328 9.69 -16.54 -24.05
CA TYR A 328 8.38 -16.23 -23.49
C TYR A 328 7.31 -16.14 -24.58
N ASP A 329 6.06 -16.48 -24.25
CA ASP A 329 4.91 -16.44 -25.16
C ASP A 329 3.90 -15.40 -24.68
N TYR A 330 3.62 -14.35 -25.46
CA TYR A 330 2.46 -13.48 -25.18
C TYR A 330 1.15 -14.19 -25.55
N LEU A 331 0.21 -14.31 -24.60
CA LEU A 331 -1.08 -14.96 -24.82
C LEU A 331 -2.27 -14.04 -24.58
N ILE A 332 -3.19 -14.06 -25.55
CA ILE A 332 -4.56 -13.55 -25.39
C ILE A 332 -5.41 -14.73 -24.90
N PRO A 333 -6.15 -14.62 -23.78
CA PRO A 333 -6.98 -15.70 -23.27
C PRO A 333 -7.96 -16.23 -24.33
N LEU A 334 -8.20 -17.54 -24.37
CA LEU A 334 -8.98 -18.15 -25.47
C LEU A 334 -10.43 -17.61 -25.54
N GLU A 335 -11.02 -17.21 -24.41
CA GLU A 335 -12.31 -16.51 -24.38
C GLU A 335 -12.28 -15.18 -25.15
N GLU A 336 -11.16 -14.45 -25.10
CA GLU A 336 -10.95 -13.19 -25.83
C GLU A 336 -10.58 -13.46 -27.30
N VAL A 337 -9.80 -14.49 -27.61
CA VAL A 337 -9.55 -14.93 -29.00
C VAL A 337 -10.86 -15.32 -29.69
N VAL A 338 -11.72 -16.08 -29.00
CA VAL A 338 -13.05 -16.47 -29.51
C VAL A 338 -13.97 -15.25 -29.62
N SER A 339 -13.99 -14.36 -28.62
CA SER A 339 -14.70 -13.06 -28.67
C SER A 339 -14.30 -12.24 -29.91
N ALA A 340 -12.99 -12.09 -30.14
CA ALA A 340 -12.41 -11.41 -31.29
C ALA A 340 -12.65 -12.15 -32.62
N ALA A 341 -12.87 -13.47 -32.62
CA ALA A 341 -13.33 -14.18 -33.80
C ALA A 341 -14.83 -13.92 -34.09
N VAL A 342 -15.70 -13.96 -33.08
CA VAL A 342 -17.16 -14.02 -33.27
C VAL A 342 -17.93 -12.71 -33.14
N GLY A 343 -17.23 -11.60 -32.85
CA GLY A 343 -17.80 -10.24 -32.81
C GLY A 343 -18.76 -9.97 -31.65
N VAL A 344 -18.66 -10.72 -30.55
CA VAL A 344 -19.47 -10.54 -29.34
C VAL A 344 -18.64 -10.80 -28.09
N GLY A 345 -18.91 -10.05 -27.02
CA GLY A 345 -18.06 -10.05 -25.83
C GLY A 345 -17.81 -11.43 -25.18
N PRO A 346 -16.69 -11.58 -24.44
CA PRO A 346 -16.14 -12.85 -23.98
C PRO A 346 -17.06 -13.63 -23.03
N LYS A 347 -17.85 -12.91 -22.22
CA LYS A 347 -18.83 -13.48 -21.29
C LYS A 347 -20.15 -13.90 -21.96
N SER A 348 -20.27 -13.78 -23.28
CA SER A 348 -21.49 -14.17 -24.01
C SER A 348 -21.66 -15.69 -24.07
N LYS A 349 -22.92 -16.15 -24.08
CA LYS A 349 -23.25 -17.58 -24.22
C LYS A 349 -22.68 -18.20 -25.52
N LYS A 350 -22.50 -17.40 -26.59
CA LYS A 350 -21.90 -17.84 -27.86
C LYS A 350 -20.41 -18.16 -27.68
N VAL A 351 -19.65 -17.23 -27.07
CA VAL A 351 -18.22 -17.43 -26.79
C VAL A 351 -18.01 -18.63 -25.87
N GLN A 352 -18.71 -18.67 -24.73
CA GLN A 352 -18.55 -19.72 -23.74
C GLN A 352 -18.91 -21.12 -24.27
N ALA A 353 -19.89 -21.23 -25.19
CA ALA A 353 -20.19 -22.48 -25.87
C ALA A 353 -19.08 -22.93 -26.84
N ILE A 354 -18.49 -22.01 -27.60
CA ILE A 354 -17.37 -22.31 -28.53
C ILE A 354 -16.10 -22.65 -27.75
N TYR A 355 -15.81 -21.92 -26.68
CA TYR A 355 -14.71 -22.20 -25.74
C TYR A 355 -14.79 -23.63 -25.20
N MET A 356 -15.93 -24.03 -24.60
CA MET A 356 -16.09 -25.39 -24.06
C MET A 356 -16.10 -26.47 -25.14
N ASP A 357 -16.60 -26.19 -26.35
CA ASP A 357 -16.56 -27.12 -27.49
C ASP A 357 -15.12 -27.37 -27.98
N LEU A 358 -14.30 -26.32 -28.07
CA LEU A 358 -12.87 -26.42 -28.38
C LEU A 358 -12.13 -27.22 -27.30
N LEU A 359 -12.32 -26.89 -26.02
CA LEU A 359 -11.70 -27.63 -24.91
C LEU A 359 -12.07 -29.13 -24.93
N THR A 360 -13.33 -29.44 -25.21
CA THR A 360 -13.84 -30.83 -25.28
C THR A 360 -13.23 -31.61 -26.44
N LYS A 361 -12.92 -30.95 -27.57
CA LYS A 361 -12.41 -31.59 -28.79
C LYS A 361 -10.89 -31.67 -28.87
N LEU A 362 -10.17 -30.70 -28.30
CA LEU A 362 -8.77 -30.43 -28.64
C LEU A 362 -7.81 -30.34 -27.44
N GLY A 363 -8.30 -30.30 -26.20
CA GLY A 363 -7.45 -30.26 -24.99
C GLY A 363 -7.53 -28.95 -24.23
N SER A 364 -6.55 -28.68 -23.37
CA SER A 364 -6.55 -27.51 -22.48
C SER A 364 -6.38 -26.16 -23.22
N GLU A 365 -6.69 -25.05 -22.55
CA GLU A 365 -6.54 -23.70 -23.14
C GLU A 365 -5.10 -23.41 -23.57
N LEU A 366 -4.11 -23.65 -22.70
CA LEU A 366 -2.71 -23.37 -23.00
C LEU A 366 -2.17 -24.28 -24.10
N ASP A 367 -2.63 -25.54 -24.19
CA ASP A 367 -2.30 -26.41 -25.33
C ASP A 367 -2.90 -25.86 -26.63
N LEU A 368 -4.16 -25.43 -26.61
CA LEU A 368 -4.83 -24.80 -27.75
C LEU A 368 -4.13 -23.52 -28.19
N LEU A 369 -3.72 -22.68 -27.25
CA LEU A 369 -3.08 -21.39 -27.52
C LEU A 369 -1.61 -21.53 -27.96
N ARG A 370 -0.87 -22.56 -27.51
CA ARG A 370 0.59 -22.70 -27.75
C ARG A 370 1.00 -23.89 -28.63
N GLN A 371 0.37 -25.06 -28.44
CA GLN A 371 0.89 -26.35 -28.93
C GLN A 371 0.10 -26.95 -30.10
N VAL A 372 -1.24 -26.91 -30.05
CA VAL A 372 -2.14 -27.50 -31.04
C VAL A 372 -1.94 -26.84 -32.39
N ASP A 373 -1.85 -27.64 -33.46
CA ASP A 373 -1.78 -27.15 -34.83
C ASP A 373 -3.04 -26.33 -35.17
N VAL A 374 -2.88 -25.14 -35.75
CA VAL A 374 -4.00 -24.27 -36.14
C VAL A 374 -4.95 -24.98 -37.11
N ALA A 375 -4.45 -25.88 -37.97
CA ALA A 375 -5.28 -26.69 -38.85
C ALA A 375 -6.29 -27.57 -38.07
N ARG A 376 -5.95 -28.03 -36.87
CA ARG A 376 -6.86 -28.80 -36.01
C ARG A 376 -8.00 -27.93 -35.44
N ILE A 377 -7.75 -26.64 -35.23
CA ILE A 377 -8.75 -25.67 -34.80
C ILE A 377 -9.70 -25.33 -35.98
N GLU A 378 -9.16 -25.24 -37.21
CA GLU A 378 -9.98 -25.13 -38.43
C GLU A 378 -10.87 -26.38 -38.63
N GLU A 379 -10.31 -27.59 -38.51
CA GLU A 379 -11.04 -28.86 -38.62
C GLU A 379 -12.15 -29.01 -37.57
N ALA A 380 -12.00 -28.39 -36.40
CA ALA A 380 -13.04 -28.34 -35.36
C ALA A 380 -14.22 -27.41 -35.72
N GLY A 381 -14.12 -26.65 -36.82
CA GLY A 381 -15.13 -25.73 -37.34
C GLY A 381 -14.92 -24.26 -36.94
N GLN A 382 -13.72 -23.88 -36.47
CA GLN A 382 -13.45 -22.56 -35.87
C GLN A 382 -12.32 -21.81 -36.60
N SER A 383 -12.45 -21.63 -37.93
CA SER A 383 -11.39 -21.05 -38.78
C SER A 383 -10.92 -19.65 -38.34
N LEU A 384 -11.81 -18.77 -37.88
CA LEU A 384 -11.41 -17.46 -37.36
C LEU A 384 -10.67 -17.54 -36.02
N VAL A 385 -11.00 -18.52 -35.17
CA VAL A 385 -10.25 -18.76 -33.92
C VAL A 385 -8.86 -19.30 -34.27
N ALA A 386 -8.75 -20.18 -35.27
CA ALA A 386 -7.47 -20.68 -35.77
C ALA A 386 -6.56 -19.56 -36.29
N GLU A 387 -7.11 -18.65 -37.11
CA GLU A 387 -6.40 -17.45 -37.58
C GLU A 387 -6.03 -16.51 -36.41
N GLY A 388 -6.90 -16.34 -35.41
CA GLY A 388 -6.61 -15.55 -34.21
C GLY A 388 -5.44 -16.13 -33.42
N VAL A 389 -5.45 -17.45 -33.18
CA VAL A 389 -4.33 -18.16 -32.53
C VAL A 389 -3.06 -18.05 -33.38
N ARG A 390 -3.14 -18.16 -34.71
CA ARG A 390 -2.00 -17.97 -35.62
C ARG A 390 -1.42 -16.56 -35.51
N ARG A 391 -2.26 -15.53 -35.51
CA ARG A 391 -1.85 -14.12 -35.38
C ARG A 391 -1.13 -13.86 -34.06
N MET A 392 -1.75 -14.25 -32.95
CA MET A 392 -1.18 -14.17 -31.60
C MET A 392 0.22 -14.84 -31.55
N ARG A 393 0.33 -16.11 -31.98
CA ARG A 393 1.62 -16.85 -32.01
C ARG A 393 2.69 -16.24 -32.93
N THR A 394 2.31 -15.37 -33.87
CA THR A 394 3.24 -14.73 -34.82
C THR A 394 3.41 -13.23 -34.56
N GLY A 395 2.94 -12.71 -33.42
CA GLY A 395 3.02 -11.29 -33.08
C GLY A 395 2.17 -10.36 -33.96
N GLN A 396 1.27 -10.91 -34.79
CA GLN A 396 0.44 -10.15 -35.74
C GLN A 396 -0.81 -9.59 -35.06
N VAL A 397 -0.61 -8.79 -34.02
CA VAL A 397 -1.65 -8.10 -33.24
C VAL A 397 -1.52 -6.59 -33.41
N HIS A 398 -2.63 -5.86 -33.35
CA HIS A 398 -2.62 -4.41 -33.23
C HIS A 398 -2.61 -4.02 -31.76
N ILE A 399 -1.67 -3.16 -31.37
CA ILE A 399 -1.47 -2.70 -29.99
C ILE A 399 -1.74 -1.19 -29.94
N ASP A 400 -2.63 -0.78 -29.03
CA ASP A 400 -2.84 0.62 -28.65
C ASP A 400 -2.53 0.75 -27.14
N PRO A 401 -1.39 1.34 -26.74
CA PRO A 401 -0.88 1.22 -25.38
C PRO A 401 -1.59 2.11 -24.36
N GLY A 402 -1.81 1.55 -23.17
CA GLY A 402 -2.46 2.22 -22.03
C GLY A 402 -1.58 3.29 -21.39
N HIS A 403 -2.20 4.41 -21.02
CA HIS A 403 -1.54 5.60 -20.48
C HIS A 403 -2.48 6.41 -19.57
N ASP A 404 -1.92 7.13 -18.59
CA ASP A 404 -2.63 8.07 -17.70
C ASP A 404 -4.00 7.56 -17.15
N GLY A 405 -4.06 6.27 -16.82
CA GLY A 405 -5.21 5.61 -16.19
C GLY A 405 -6.20 4.93 -17.17
N GLU A 406 -5.98 5.02 -18.48
CA GLU A 406 -6.73 4.28 -19.50
C GLU A 406 -6.02 2.97 -19.84
N TYR A 407 -6.75 1.85 -19.85
CA TYR A 407 -6.23 0.57 -20.33
C TYR A 407 -5.92 0.66 -21.83
N GLY A 408 -4.84 0.00 -22.25
CA GLY A 408 -4.57 -0.24 -23.66
C GLY A 408 -5.50 -1.28 -24.27
N VAL A 409 -5.38 -1.51 -25.58
CA VAL A 409 -6.21 -2.43 -26.34
C VAL A 409 -5.36 -3.27 -27.29
N ILE A 410 -5.40 -4.59 -27.10
CA ILE A 410 -4.83 -5.56 -28.04
C ILE A 410 -5.95 -6.08 -28.95
N GLN A 411 -5.77 -5.95 -30.26
CA GLN A 411 -6.76 -6.37 -31.25
C GLN A 411 -6.18 -7.40 -32.21
N LEU A 412 -6.83 -8.56 -32.30
CA LEU A 412 -6.51 -9.63 -33.27
C LEU A 412 -7.04 -9.35 -34.67
N PHE A 413 -8.14 -8.60 -34.78
CA PHE A 413 -8.84 -8.33 -36.03
C PHE A 413 -9.43 -6.93 -36.01
N THR A 414 -9.30 -6.21 -37.14
CA THR A 414 -10.21 -5.08 -37.42
C THR A 414 -11.57 -5.61 -37.87
N ASP A 415 -12.64 -4.84 -37.72
CA ASP A 415 -13.98 -5.28 -38.17
C ASP A 415 -14.02 -5.55 -39.69
N ALA A 416 -13.30 -4.75 -40.47
CA ALA A 416 -13.17 -4.94 -41.92
C ALA A 416 -12.36 -6.19 -42.32
N GLU A 417 -11.47 -6.69 -41.45
CA GLU A 417 -10.81 -7.99 -41.63
C GLU A 417 -11.71 -9.14 -41.21
N ARG A 418 -12.42 -9.00 -40.09
CA ARG A 418 -13.40 -9.98 -39.59
C ARG A 418 -14.45 -10.27 -40.67
N GLU A 419 -15.12 -9.24 -41.20
CA GLU A 419 -16.11 -9.38 -42.28
C GLU A 419 -15.50 -10.00 -43.56
N ARG A 420 -14.26 -9.64 -43.90
CA ARG A 420 -13.56 -10.20 -45.06
C ARG A 420 -13.28 -11.69 -44.89
N LEU A 421 -12.80 -12.09 -43.72
CA LEU A 421 -12.44 -13.48 -43.42
C LEU A 421 -13.70 -14.36 -43.17
N GLU A 422 -14.79 -13.79 -42.63
CA GLU A 422 -16.12 -14.45 -42.62
C GLU A 422 -16.67 -14.65 -44.03
N GLY A 423 -16.51 -13.66 -44.91
CA GLY A 423 -17.03 -13.70 -46.28
C GLY A 423 -16.18 -14.47 -47.29
N GLN A 424 -14.87 -14.65 -47.03
CA GLN A 424 -13.92 -15.27 -47.95
C GLN A 424 -13.44 -16.64 -47.47
N GLY A 425 -14.18 -17.68 -47.88
CA GLY A 425 -13.62 -19.03 -47.94
C GLY A 425 -12.46 -19.11 -48.94
N ARG A 426 -11.24 -18.85 -48.45
CA ARG A 426 -9.91 -18.97 -49.12
C ARG A 426 -9.63 -17.96 -50.25
N LEU A 427 -8.77 -16.96 -50.01
CA LEU A 427 -7.67 -16.50 -50.93
C LEU A 427 -6.93 -15.22 -50.44
N PHE A 428 -5.70 -15.42 -49.95
CA PHE A 428 -4.48 -14.57 -49.92
C PHE A 428 -4.43 -13.05 -49.58
N GLU A 429 -3.38 -12.76 -48.79
CA GLU A 429 -2.58 -11.55 -48.58
C GLU A 429 -3.19 -10.29 -47.93
N MET A 430 -2.51 -9.87 -46.86
CA MET A 430 -2.74 -8.65 -46.07
C MET A 430 -1.47 -7.79 -46.03
N PRO A 431 -1.59 -6.47 -45.85
CA PRO A 431 -0.45 -5.57 -45.74
C PRO A 431 0.38 -5.83 -44.45
N PRO A 432 1.66 -5.42 -44.43
CA PRO A 432 2.52 -5.58 -43.25
C PRO A 432 2.05 -4.72 -42.06
N PRO A 433 2.38 -5.11 -40.82
CA PRO A 433 2.04 -4.33 -39.63
C PRO A 433 2.76 -2.98 -39.60
N LEU A 434 2.20 -2.02 -38.85
CA LEU A 434 2.73 -0.66 -38.73
C LEU A 434 3.90 -0.52 -37.73
N PHE A 435 4.15 -1.55 -36.92
CA PHE A 435 5.31 -1.70 -36.04
C PHE A 435 5.79 -3.16 -36.11
N GLU A 436 7.11 -3.35 -36.15
CA GLU A 436 7.75 -4.66 -36.00
C GLU A 436 8.15 -4.84 -34.53
N LEU A 437 7.40 -5.66 -33.80
CA LEU A 437 7.95 -6.32 -32.62
C LEU A 437 9.06 -7.29 -33.07
N PRO A 438 10.12 -7.52 -32.28
CA PRO A 438 11.07 -8.58 -32.58
C PRO A 438 10.32 -9.91 -32.69
N PRO A 439 10.65 -10.78 -33.66
CA PRO A 439 9.98 -12.07 -33.80
C PRO A 439 10.18 -12.91 -32.53
N PRO A 440 9.20 -13.76 -32.15
CA PRO A 440 9.39 -14.72 -31.08
C PRO A 440 10.67 -15.53 -31.35
N VAL A 441 11.52 -15.69 -30.32
CA VAL A 441 12.82 -16.37 -30.49
C VAL A 441 12.56 -17.81 -30.89
N ASP A 442 12.94 -18.17 -32.13
CA ASP A 442 12.66 -19.48 -32.72
C ASP A 442 13.21 -20.62 -31.84
N VAL A 443 12.32 -21.40 -31.26
CA VAL A 443 12.68 -22.62 -30.54
C VAL A 443 13.00 -23.70 -31.57
N GLU A 444 14.29 -23.97 -31.79
CA GLU A 444 14.73 -25.20 -32.46
C GLU A 444 14.23 -26.42 -31.66
N ARG A 445 13.07 -26.94 -32.06
CA ARG A 445 12.47 -28.13 -31.47
C ARG A 445 13.38 -29.31 -31.78
N SER A 446 14.16 -29.74 -30.79
CA SER A 446 15.08 -30.89 -30.83
C SER A 446 14.37 -32.17 -31.33
N ALA A 447 14.40 -32.37 -32.65
CA ALA A 447 14.01 -33.60 -33.30
C ALA A 447 15.17 -34.59 -33.17
N LYS A 448 15.03 -35.60 -32.31
CA LYS A 448 15.98 -36.72 -32.21
C LYS A 448 16.13 -37.42 -33.56
N ALA A 449 17.21 -37.14 -34.28
CA ALA A 449 17.66 -37.97 -35.39
C ALA A 449 18.46 -39.16 -34.84
N ALA A 450 18.12 -40.37 -35.31
CA ALA A 450 18.92 -41.57 -35.08
C ALA A 450 20.18 -41.56 -35.98
N PRO A 451 21.23 -42.36 -35.67
CA PRO A 451 22.59 -42.08 -36.12
C PRO A 451 22.92 -42.71 -37.47
N GLU A 452 23.82 -42.09 -38.24
CA GLU A 452 24.60 -42.81 -39.27
C GLU A 452 25.93 -42.12 -39.66
N SER A 453 27.00 -42.94 -39.66
CA SER A 453 28.30 -42.83 -40.37
C SER A 453 29.23 -41.61 -40.23
N GLU A 454 30.40 -41.86 -39.61
CA GLU A 454 31.73 -41.33 -40.01
C GLU A 454 32.05 -41.66 -41.50
N PRO A 455 32.89 -40.90 -42.24
CA PRO A 455 34.35 -41.04 -42.11
C PRO A 455 35.25 -39.80 -42.37
N GLU A 456 36.51 -39.95 -41.90
CA GLU A 456 37.79 -39.51 -42.51
C GLU A 456 38.15 -38.00 -42.62
N THR A 457 39.00 -37.58 -41.67
CA THR A 457 40.32 -36.93 -41.85
C THR A 457 40.66 -36.18 -43.16
N GLU A 458 41.12 -34.93 -43.03
CA GLU A 458 42.48 -34.51 -43.43
C GLU A 458 42.84 -33.09 -42.92
N HIS A 459 44.05 -32.93 -42.35
CA HIS A 459 44.77 -31.65 -42.28
C HIS A 459 45.78 -31.61 -43.44
N PRO A 460 46.18 -30.42 -43.93
CA PRO A 460 47.49 -29.95 -43.46
C PRO A 460 47.60 -28.42 -43.23
N GLU A 461 48.65 -28.09 -42.48
CA GLU A 461 49.14 -26.75 -42.14
C GLU A 461 49.69 -25.99 -43.35
N VAL A 462 49.74 -24.64 -43.27
CA VAL A 462 50.90 -23.87 -43.77
C VAL A 462 51.26 -22.79 -42.73
N VAL A 463 52.56 -22.70 -42.46
CA VAL A 463 53.24 -21.87 -41.46
C VAL A 463 53.85 -20.62 -42.09
N ALA A 464 53.88 -19.50 -41.35
CA ALA A 464 55.01 -18.55 -41.23
C ALA A 464 54.53 -17.22 -40.62
N ASP A 465 55.29 -16.45 -39.83
CA ASP A 465 56.43 -16.62 -38.92
C ASP A 465 56.94 -15.17 -38.62
N THR A 466 57.88 -15.02 -37.68
CA THR A 466 58.59 -13.77 -37.28
C THR A 466 57.74 -12.73 -36.52
N GLU A 467 57.93 -12.54 -35.20
CA GLU A 467 59.09 -11.97 -34.45
C GLU A 467 59.18 -10.43 -34.53
N SER A 468 59.61 -9.67 -33.52
CA SER A 468 59.71 -9.85 -32.04
C SER A 468 60.27 -8.55 -31.42
N SER A 469 59.76 -8.11 -30.26
CA SER A 469 60.48 -7.29 -29.23
C SER A 469 59.44 -6.85 -28.18
N GLU A 470 59.30 -7.48 -27.00
CA GLU A 470 60.19 -7.49 -25.82
C GLU A 470 60.15 -6.25 -24.93
N GLN A 471 60.31 -6.50 -23.60
CA GLN A 471 60.35 -5.57 -22.46
C GLN A 471 58.95 -5.02 -22.08
N GLY A 472 58.35 -5.35 -20.93
CA GLY A 472 58.88 -5.69 -19.59
C GLY A 472 58.64 -4.48 -18.66
N GLN A 473 58.30 -4.59 -17.37
CA GLN A 473 58.13 -5.69 -16.41
C GLN A 473 57.26 -5.13 -15.24
N ALA A 474 56.88 -5.90 -14.21
CA ALA A 474 55.99 -5.44 -13.13
C ALA A 474 56.60 -5.59 -11.71
N VAL A 475 56.00 -4.90 -10.71
CA VAL A 475 56.15 -5.10 -9.23
C VAL A 475 57.49 -4.52 -8.64
N PRO A 476 57.64 -4.12 -7.34
CA PRO A 476 56.74 -4.05 -6.16
C PRO A 476 56.59 -2.66 -5.48
N ALA A 477 55.90 -2.63 -4.33
CA ALA A 477 55.83 -1.53 -3.34
C ALA A 477 57.04 -1.51 -2.35
N ASP A 478 57.29 -0.37 -1.69
CA ASP A 478 57.31 -0.25 -0.21
C ASP A 478 57.64 1.18 0.33
N GLU A 479 57.06 1.47 1.50
CA GLU A 479 57.41 2.39 2.62
C GLU A 479 57.90 3.87 2.47
N ILE A 480 57.24 4.76 3.24
CA ILE A 480 57.73 5.59 4.39
C ILE A 480 56.50 6.40 4.89
N VAL A 481 55.82 6.10 6.00
CA VAL A 481 56.16 6.13 7.45
C VAL A 481 56.16 7.53 8.09
N GLY A 482 55.30 7.69 9.12
CA GLY A 482 55.21 8.85 10.03
C GLY A 482 53.81 8.96 10.69
N GLN A 483 53.51 8.19 11.75
CA GLN A 483 53.69 8.54 13.20
C GLN A 483 52.68 9.60 13.71
N ILE A 484 52.12 9.60 14.94
CA ILE A 484 52.30 8.88 16.23
C ILE A 484 50.95 9.02 17.00
N ASP A 485 50.41 8.18 17.90
CA ASP A 485 50.58 6.76 18.32
C ASP A 485 49.28 6.33 19.08
N GLU A 486 49.05 5.02 19.31
CA GLU A 486 48.09 4.47 20.31
C GLU A 486 48.73 4.37 21.71
N VAL A 487 47.94 4.13 22.78
CA VAL A 487 48.29 3.06 23.75
C VAL A 487 47.03 2.39 24.35
N ASP A 488 46.97 1.07 24.22
CA ASP A 488 46.06 0.11 24.87
C ASP A 488 46.40 -0.13 26.36
N THR A 489 45.43 -0.52 27.19
CA THR A 489 45.69 -1.47 28.30
C THR A 489 44.47 -2.33 28.61
N SER A 490 44.41 -3.51 28.02
CA SER A 490 43.74 -4.67 28.62
C SER A 490 44.70 -5.42 29.55
N GLN A 491 44.28 -5.73 30.79
CA GLN A 491 44.63 -6.92 31.61
C GLN A 491 44.44 -6.68 33.12
N LEU A 492 43.50 -7.40 33.75
CA LEU A 492 43.78 -8.45 34.76
C LEU A 492 42.48 -8.92 35.45
N MET A 493 42.41 -10.23 35.73
CA MET A 493 41.30 -10.86 36.45
C MET A 493 41.46 -10.73 37.97
N GLY A 494 40.37 -10.71 38.76
CA GLY A 494 40.46 -11.00 40.19
C GLY A 494 39.23 -10.74 41.07
N ALA A 495 38.48 -11.81 41.36
CA ALA A 495 37.65 -12.04 42.55
C ALA A 495 36.33 -11.26 42.77
N SER A 496 35.24 -12.02 42.95
CA SER A 496 33.97 -11.61 43.55
C SER A 496 34.10 -11.28 45.04
N PRO A 497 33.09 -10.62 45.64
CA PRO A 497 32.14 -11.42 46.43
C PRO A 497 30.66 -11.22 46.05
N ASP A 498 29.84 -12.12 46.58
CA ASP A 498 28.41 -12.36 46.28
C ASP A 498 27.47 -11.47 47.18
N PRO A 499 26.13 -11.60 47.19
CA PRO A 499 25.26 -10.47 46.82
C PRO A 499 24.40 -9.92 47.97
N ALA A 500 23.77 -8.76 47.74
CA ALA A 500 22.73 -8.20 48.62
C ALA A 500 21.59 -7.53 47.84
N SER A 501 20.45 -8.23 47.81
CA SER A 501 19.06 -7.73 47.80
C SER A 501 18.71 -6.39 47.13
N ASP A 502 17.91 -6.50 46.07
CA ASP A 502 16.50 -6.04 46.06
C ASP A 502 16.22 -4.53 46.17
N ALA A 503 15.97 -3.91 45.01
CA ALA A 503 15.04 -2.79 44.84
C ALA A 503 14.68 -2.65 43.35
N THR A 504 13.53 -3.15 42.94
CA THR A 504 12.87 -2.72 41.70
C THR A 504 12.46 -1.25 41.85
N GLN A 505 12.96 -0.37 40.98
CA GLN A 505 12.35 0.95 40.81
C GLN A 505 11.31 0.86 39.71
N ASP A 506 10.04 0.91 40.11
CA ASP A 506 8.91 1.15 39.21
C ASP A 506 9.05 2.54 38.55
N PRO A 507 8.59 2.71 37.30
CA PRO A 507 8.44 4.02 36.71
C PRO A 507 7.11 4.67 37.13
N ALA A 508 7.14 6.00 37.19
CA ALA A 508 5.99 6.93 37.36
C ALA A 508 5.38 7.08 38.76
N ASP A 509 5.67 8.22 39.38
CA ASP A 509 4.70 9.04 40.11
C ASP A 509 4.95 10.52 39.74
N ALA A 510 3.89 11.34 39.69
CA ALA A 510 4.03 12.79 39.53
C ALA A 510 4.35 13.43 40.90
N PRO A 511 5.17 14.50 40.96
CA PRO A 511 5.62 15.05 42.23
C PRO A 511 4.45 15.58 43.06
N SER A 512 4.36 15.07 44.29
CA SER A 512 3.28 15.32 45.24
C SER A 512 3.50 16.61 46.04
N ALA A 513 2.49 17.00 46.84
CA ALA A 513 2.66 18.08 47.82
C ALA A 513 3.70 17.76 48.90
N GLU A 514 3.99 16.47 49.17
CA GLU A 514 5.01 16.05 50.12
C GLU A 514 6.42 16.28 49.56
N ASP A 515 6.62 16.19 48.25
CA ASP A 515 7.91 16.45 47.60
C ASP A 515 8.30 17.94 47.66
N VAL A 516 7.32 18.85 47.68
CA VAL A 516 7.57 20.29 47.91
C VAL A 516 8.03 20.54 49.35
N ASP A 517 7.41 19.89 50.34
CA ASP A 517 7.81 19.99 51.75
C ASP A 517 9.18 19.32 51.98
N ALA A 518 9.47 18.23 51.26
CA ALA A 518 10.78 17.59 51.22
C ALA A 518 11.86 18.51 50.61
N ALA A 519 11.59 19.18 49.49
CA ALA A 519 12.54 20.11 48.87
C ALA A 519 12.79 21.36 49.73
N LEU A 520 11.76 21.89 50.40
CA LEU A 520 11.90 22.94 51.42
C LEU A 520 12.72 22.45 52.62
N THR A 521 12.49 21.21 53.08
CA THR A 521 13.26 20.57 54.16
C THR A 521 14.72 20.34 53.77
N LEU A 522 15.02 19.93 52.53
CA LEU A 522 16.37 19.83 51.98
C LEU A 522 17.06 21.20 51.92
N THR A 523 16.32 22.24 51.52
CA THR A 523 16.80 23.63 51.53
C THR A 523 17.15 24.08 52.95
N ASP A 524 16.34 23.73 53.97
CA ASP A 524 16.62 24.04 55.37
C ASP A 524 17.76 23.20 55.97
N LEU A 525 17.89 21.93 55.60
CA LEU A 525 19.07 21.11 55.92
C LEU A 525 20.34 21.72 55.31
N ALA A 526 20.30 22.18 54.06
CA ALA A 526 21.40 22.85 53.39
C ALA A 526 21.73 24.25 53.98
N ARG A 527 20.80 24.88 54.70
CA ARG A 527 21.08 26.11 55.50
C ARG A 527 21.85 25.80 56.78
N HIS A 528 21.72 24.59 57.33
CA HIS A 528 22.37 24.15 58.56
C HIS A 528 23.63 23.29 58.33
N ALA A 529 23.82 22.76 57.12
CA ALA A 529 25.04 22.05 56.72
C ALA A 529 26.26 22.99 56.68
N ASP A 530 27.41 22.52 57.16
CA ASP A 530 28.66 23.28 57.15
C ASP A 530 29.18 23.47 55.71
N ARG A 531 30.01 24.50 55.48
CA ARG A 531 30.38 24.93 54.11
C ARG A 531 31.33 23.94 53.42
N GLY A 532 30.76 22.94 52.74
CA GLY A 532 31.48 21.95 51.93
C GLY A 532 30.61 21.28 50.86
N PRO A 533 31.14 20.24 50.17
CA PRO A 533 30.48 19.61 49.01
C PRO A 533 29.07 19.09 49.28
N GLN A 534 28.81 18.57 50.48
CA GLN A 534 27.48 18.08 50.89
C GLN A 534 26.40 19.17 50.86
N ARG A 535 26.76 20.42 51.17
CA ARG A 535 25.84 21.56 51.08
C ARG A 535 25.53 21.93 49.64
N HIS A 536 26.46 21.69 48.70
CA HIS A 536 26.23 21.96 47.29
C HIS A 536 25.26 20.93 46.71
N GLY A 537 25.52 19.63 46.91
CA GLY A 537 24.64 18.55 46.43
C GLY A 537 23.23 18.58 47.04
N LEU A 538 23.08 19.01 48.31
CA LEU A 538 21.76 19.21 48.91
C LEU A 538 20.99 20.42 48.32
N LEU A 539 21.70 21.45 47.84
CA LEU A 539 21.07 22.57 47.14
C LEU A 539 20.74 22.20 45.69
N GLU A 540 21.64 21.50 45.01
CA GLU A 540 21.41 21.00 43.64
C GLU A 540 20.21 20.05 43.60
N ALA A 541 20.13 19.06 44.51
CA ALA A 541 18.97 18.16 44.59
C ALA A 541 17.67 18.88 44.98
N ALA A 542 17.74 19.95 45.80
CA ALA A 542 16.56 20.75 46.12
C ALA A 542 16.12 21.66 44.96
N ASP A 543 17.07 22.25 44.23
CA ASP A 543 16.81 23.05 43.03
C ASP A 543 16.28 22.17 41.87
N GLU A 544 16.76 20.93 41.73
CA GLU A 544 16.22 19.92 40.80
C GLU A 544 14.77 19.54 41.15
N LEU A 545 14.48 19.13 42.41
CA LEU A 545 13.10 18.86 42.83
C LEU A 545 12.17 20.07 42.64
N LEU A 546 12.63 21.27 42.99
CA LEU A 546 11.84 22.50 42.81
C LEU A 546 11.62 22.84 41.33
N ALA A 547 12.59 22.53 40.45
CA ALA A 547 12.44 22.69 39.01
C ALA A 547 11.44 21.69 38.42
N ASP A 548 11.46 20.43 38.85
CA ASP A 548 10.51 19.40 38.41
C ASP A 548 9.08 19.70 38.88
N VAL A 549 8.91 20.10 40.16
CA VAL A 549 7.63 20.62 40.69
C VAL A 549 7.13 21.83 39.90
N ALA A 550 8.03 22.78 39.58
CA ALA A 550 7.67 23.99 38.82
C ALA A 550 7.36 23.70 37.34
N ALA A 551 7.92 22.63 36.76
CA ALA A 551 7.58 22.16 35.42
C ALA A 551 6.20 21.49 35.39
N ALA A 552 5.88 20.74 36.44
CA ALA A 552 4.63 20.00 36.61
C ALA A 552 3.40 20.90 36.85
N ASP A 553 3.51 22.03 37.58
CA ASP A 553 2.35 22.88 37.88
C ASP A 553 1.58 23.32 36.60
N PRO A 554 0.29 22.95 36.43
CA PRO A 554 -0.49 23.30 35.25
C PRO A 554 -0.60 24.81 34.99
N LEU A 555 -0.39 25.66 36.01
CA LEU A 555 -0.52 27.11 35.89
C LEU A 555 0.81 27.83 35.59
N ALA A 556 1.94 27.10 35.59
CA ALA A 556 3.27 27.68 35.48
C ALA A 556 3.50 28.49 34.19
N GLY A 557 3.90 29.75 34.37
CA GLY A 557 4.35 30.66 33.31
C GLY A 557 3.28 31.10 32.31
N LEU A 558 2.00 30.93 32.63
CA LEU A 558 0.88 31.52 31.86
C LEU A 558 0.81 33.05 32.08
N ASP A 559 0.12 33.73 31.17
CA ASP A 559 -0.33 35.12 31.37
C ASP A 559 -1.76 35.17 31.95
N GLU A 560 -2.27 36.36 32.27
CA GLU A 560 -3.59 36.57 32.89
C GLU A 560 -4.75 36.04 32.03
N HIS A 561 -4.68 36.17 30.71
CA HIS A 561 -5.72 35.70 29.79
C HIS A 561 -5.64 34.18 29.58
N GLN A 562 -4.43 33.64 29.46
CA GLN A 562 -4.21 32.19 29.42
C GLN A 562 -4.65 31.53 30.73
N LEU A 563 -4.37 32.15 31.87
CA LEU A 563 -4.80 31.68 33.19
C LEU A 563 -6.34 31.69 33.29
N ALA A 564 -6.99 32.79 32.92
CA ALA A 564 -8.45 32.90 32.91
C ALA A 564 -9.14 31.84 32.03
N ALA A 565 -8.56 31.51 30.87
CA ALA A 565 -9.04 30.40 30.04
C ALA A 565 -8.79 29.03 30.70
N VAL A 566 -7.63 28.81 31.30
CA VAL A 566 -7.25 27.54 31.93
C VAL A 566 -8.06 27.23 33.18
N THR A 567 -8.44 28.24 33.98
CA THR A 567 -9.11 28.05 35.28
C THR A 567 -10.62 28.34 35.29
N ALA A 568 -11.26 28.51 34.12
CA ALA A 568 -12.71 28.77 34.05
C ALA A 568 -13.52 27.60 34.62
N GLU A 569 -14.33 27.83 35.65
CA GLU A 569 -14.94 26.76 36.47
C GLU A 569 -16.23 26.17 35.87
N HIS A 570 -17.04 26.97 35.17
CA HIS A 570 -18.39 26.60 34.75
C HIS A 570 -18.74 27.10 33.34
N GLY A 571 -19.52 26.29 32.60
CA GLY A 571 -20.02 26.62 31.26
C GLY A 571 -18.97 26.49 30.15
N PRO A 572 -19.40 26.58 28.88
CA PRO A 572 -18.49 26.54 27.73
C PRO A 572 -17.45 27.65 27.76
N VAL A 573 -16.23 27.35 27.37
CA VAL A 573 -15.16 28.35 27.21
C VAL A 573 -14.86 28.53 25.73
N ILE A 574 -14.89 29.78 25.26
CA ILE A 574 -14.62 30.15 23.87
C ILE A 574 -13.39 31.04 23.85
N VAL A 575 -12.27 30.51 23.36
CA VAL A 575 -10.99 31.22 23.34
C VAL A 575 -10.66 31.69 21.92
N ALA A 576 -10.76 33.00 21.70
CA ALA A 576 -10.28 33.65 20.48
C ALA A 576 -8.79 33.99 20.64
N ALA A 577 -7.93 33.40 19.82
CA ALA A 577 -6.50 33.39 20.09
C ALA A 577 -5.69 33.66 18.83
N GLY A 578 -5.10 34.86 18.73
CA GLY A 578 -4.36 35.30 17.54
C GLY A 578 -3.09 34.49 17.25
N PRO A 579 -2.39 34.75 16.14
CA PRO A 579 -1.23 33.96 15.74
C PRO A 579 -0.13 34.06 16.80
N GLY A 580 0.43 32.91 17.22
CA GLY A 580 1.53 32.89 18.20
C GLY A 580 1.13 33.23 19.66
N SER A 581 -0.16 33.30 19.98
CA SER A 581 -0.67 33.62 21.32
C SER A 581 -0.63 32.48 22.35
N GLY A 582 -0.17 31.31 21.95
CA GLY A 582 -0.05 30.14 22.82
C GLY A 582 -1.21 29.15 22.79
N LYS A 583 -2.12 29.19 21.80
CA LYS A 583 -3.26 28.25 21.60
C LYS A 583 -3.04 26.85 22.20
N THR A 584 -2.07 26.11 21.66
CA THR A 584 -1.74 24.74 22.08
C THR A 584 -1.27 24.66 23.54
N ARG A 585 -0.53 25.66 24.05
CA ARG A 585 -0.12 25.74 25.46
C ARG A 585 -1.34 25.89 26.36
N THR A 586 -2.22 26.86 26.07
CA THR A 586 -3.45 27.10 26.83
C THR A 586 -4.32 25.85 26.91
N LEU A 587 -4.53 25.16 25.77
CA LEU A 587 -5.33 23.93 25.74
C LEU A 587 -4.66 22.78 26.49
N THR A 588 -3.35 22.56 26.33
CA THR A 588 -2.65 21.51 27.11
C THR A 588 -2.64 21.77 28.61
N ARG A 589 -2.48 23.04 29.04
CA ARG A 589 -2.53 23.41 30.46
C ARG A 589 -3.96 23.37 31.02
N ARG A 590 -5.00 23.63 30.21
CA ARG A 590 -6.41 23.39 30.58
C ARG A 590 -6.67 21.92 30.88
N ILE A 591 -6.19 21.01 30.02
CA ILE A 591 -6.29 19.56 30.25
C ILE A 591 -5.58 19.17 31.55
N ALA A 592 -4.33 19.61 31.72
CA ALA A 592 -3.57 19.31 32.93
C ALA A 592 -4.24 19.85 34.20
N TRP A 593 -4.81 21.06 34.16
CA TRP A 593 -5.57 21.62 35.27
C TRP A 593 -6.84 20.83 35.60
N LEU A 594 -7.58 20.36 34.59
CA LEU A 594 -8.78 19.55 34.81
C LEU A 594 -8.46 18.24 35.56
N VAL A 595 -7.40 17.54 35.16
CA VAL A 595 -6.98 16.29 35.82
C VAL A 595 -6.40 16.58 37.21
N GLU A 596 -5.33 17.38 37.29
CA GLU A 596 -4.54 17.56 38.53
C GLU A 596 -5.22 18.42 39.61
N ARG A 597 -6.17 19.29 39.25
CA ARG A 597 -6.77 20.28 40.18
C ARG A 597 -8.29 20.19 40.28
N CYS A 598 -8.96 19.55 39.32
CA CYS A 598 -10.41 19.35 39.35
C CYS A 598 -10.84 17.88 39.48
N ASP A 599 -9.89 16.95 39.67
CA ASP A 599 -10.14 15.51 39.84
C ASP A 599 -10.99 14.92 38.68
N VAL A 600 -10.73 15.42 37.47
CA VAL A 600 -11.42 14.95 36.26
C VAL A 600 -10.80 13.64 35.79
N ASN A 601 -11.61 12.58 35.80
CA ASN A 601 -11.26 11.30 35.18
C ASN A 601 -10.78 11.52 33.72
N PRO A 602 -9.51 11.19 33.39
CA PRO A 602 -8.95 11.39 32.06
C PRO A 602 -9.73 10.69 30.93
N ALA A 603 -10.37 9.56 31.21
CA ALA A 603 -11.20 8.83 30.23
C ALA A 603 -12.50 9.56 29.83
N ALA A 604 -12.88 10.60 30.58
CA ALA A 604 -13.99 11.50 30.27
C ALA A 604 -13.56 12.74 29.46
N ILE A 605 -12.27 12.85 29.11
CA ILE A 605 -11.70 13.95 28.33
C ILE A 605 -11.50 13.51 26.87
N THR A 606 -12.09 14.28 25.96
CA THR A 606 -11.90 14.16 24.51
C THR A 606 -11.27 15.43 23.95
N ALA A 607 -10.07 15.32 23.38
CA ALA A 607 -9.32 16.43 22.75
C ALA A 607 -9.26 16.24 21.23
N VAL A 608 -9.95 17.12 20.51
CA VAL A 608 -10.08 17.13 19.04
C VAL A 608 -9.08 18.11 18.45
N THR A 609 -8.30 17.63 17.48
CA THR A 609 -7.33 18.43 16.72
C THR A 609 -7.59 18.37 15.22
N PHE A 610 -7.08 19.35 14.47
CA PHE A 610 -7.25 19.39 13.02
C PHE A 610 -6.39 18.34 12.26
N THR A 611 -5.21 17.96 12.79
CA THR A 611 -4.30 17.00 12.13
C THR A 611 -3.79 15.93 13.10
N ARG A 612 -3.48 14.73 12.56
CA ARG A 612 -2.83 13.66 13.34
C ARG A 612 -1.47 14.08 13.93
N ARG A 613 -0.78 15.03 13.28
CA ARG A 613 0.47 15.61 13.79
C ARG A 613 0.20 16.48 15.02
N ALA A 614 -0.81 17.35 14.98
CA ALA A 614 -1.21 18.16 16.13
C ALA A 614 -1.64 17.28 17.31
N ALA A 615 -2.37 16.18 17.06
CA ALA A 615 -2.66 15.16 18.08
C ALA A 615 -1.39 14.55 18.69
N ALA A 616 -0.41 14.14 17.88
CA ALA A 616 0.85 13.58 18.38
C ALA A 616 1.66 14.61 19.20
N GLU A 617 1.80 15.84 18.71
CA GLU A 617 2.48 16.93 19.41
C GLU A 617 1.76 17.32 20.72
N MET A 618 0.42 17.26 20.76
CA MET A 618 -0.35 17.52 21.97
C MET A 618 -0.18 16.40 23.00
N ARG A 619 -0.20 15.13 22.59
CA ARG A 619 0.11 13.99 23.47
C ARG A 619 1.53 14.10 24.04
N GLN A 620 2.52 14.44 23.22
CA GLN A 620 3.91 14.65 23.66
C GLN A 620 4.05 15.80 24.68
N ARG A 621 3.21 16.85 24.59
CA ARG A 621 3.18 17.97 25.55
C ARG A 621 2.44 17.65 26.85
N LEU A 622 1.50 16.71 26.83
CA LEU A 622 0.75 16.26 28.00
C LEU A 622 1.48 15.16 28.78
N GLN A 623 2.26 14.31 28.11
CA GLN A 623 2.98 13.20 28.74
C GLN A 623 3.86 13.61 29.95
N PRO A 624 4.60 14.74 29.93
CA PRO A 624 5.37 15.20 31.10
C PRO A 624 4.53 15.87 32.19
N LEU A 625 3.27 16.21 31.91
CA LEU A 625 2.36 16.87 32.85
C LEU A 625 1.41 15.90 33.54
N LEU A 626 1.13 14.74 32.91
CA LEU A 626 0.06 13.82 33.30
C LEU A 626 0.47 12.34 33.30
N GLY A 627 1.69 12.00 32.86
CA GLY A 627 2.17 10.62 32.83
C GLY A 627 1.19 9.67 32.13
N GLU A 628 0.86 8.55 32.77
CA GLU A 628 -0.03 7.51 32.23
C GLU A 628 -1.47 7.99 31.99
N ALA A 629 -1.96 8.99 32.73
CA ALA A 629 -3.32 9.54 32.52
C ALA A 629 -3.54 10.02 31.08
N THR A 630 -2.46 10.47 30.41
CA THR A 630 -2.46 10.86 28.98
C THR A 630 -2.96 9.75 28.04
N GLN A 631 -2.74 8.47 28.39
CA GLN A 631 -3.11 7.32 27.54
C GLN A 631 -4.60 6.95 27.66
N GLN A 632 -5.24 7.32 28.77
CA GLN A 632 -6.66 7.04 29.01
C GLN A 632 -7.59 8.00 28.24
N MET A 633 -7.07 9.15 27.82
CA MET A 633 -7.79 10.20 27.12
C MET A 633 -8.06 9.89 25.64
N ARG A 634 -9.20 10.34 25.12
CA ARG A 634 -9.46 10.35 23.67
C ARG A 634 -8.80 11.55 23.01
N LEU A 635 -7.65 11.36 22.37
CA LEU A 635 -6.90 12.45 21.73
C LEU A 635 -6.53 12.09 20.28
N GLY A 636 -7.10 12.84 19.34
CA GLY A 636 -6.99 12.56 17.89
C GLY A 636 -7.62 13.63 17.00
N THR A 637 -7.92 13.26 15.75
CA THR A 637 -8.76 14.08 14.85
C THR A 637 -10.22 13.63 14.94
N LEU A 638 -11.18 14.50 14.57
CA LEU A 638 -12.60 14.14 14.65
C LEU A 638 -12.95 12.89 13.82
N HIS A 639 -12.28 12.66 12.68
CA HIS A 639 -12.45 11.46 11.86
C HIS A 639 -11.95 10.19 12.55
N GLN A 640 -10.84 10.28 13.29
CA GLN A 640 -10.31 9.16 14.07
C GLN A 640 -11.29 8.80 15.20
N ILE A 641 -11.72 9.81 15.96
CA ILE A 641 -12.67 9.64 17.08
C ILE A 641 -14.02 9.11 16.56
N ALA A 642 -14.49 9.58 15.39
CA ALA A 642 -15.68 9.04 14.72
C ALA A 642 -15.52 7.55 14.34
N SER A 643 -14.36 7.16 13.79
CA SER A 643 -14.06 5.76 13.44
C SER A 643 -13.95 4.85 14.66
N GLU A 644 -13.43 5.35 15.78
CA GLU A 644 -13.42 4.64 17.06
C GLU A 644 -14.84 4.50 17.63
N ALA A 645 -15.61 5.59 17.69
CA ALA A 645 -16.97 5.60 18.20
C ALA A 645 -17.96 4.76 17.37
N LEU A 646 -17.85 4.75 16.03
CA LEU A 646 -18.67 3.89 15.17
C LEU A 646 -18.37 2.40 15.43
N ARG A 647 -17.10 2.01 15.58
CA ARG A 647 -16.72 0.63 15.92
C ARG A 647 -17.24 0.19 17.29
N GLU A 648 -17.33 1.09 18.26
CA GLU A 648 -17.98 0.80 19.55
C GLU A 648 -19.51 0.64 19.42
N LEU A 649 -20.16 1.48 18.61
CA LEU A 649 -21.62 1.54 18.47
C LEU A 649 -22.20 0.44 17.57
N ASP A 650 -21.39 -0.09 16.65
CA ASP A 650 -21.79 -1.08 15.64
C ASP A 650 -21.12 -2.46 15.90
N SER A 651 -20.79 -2.78 17.16
CA SER A 651 -20.00 -3.95 17.58
C SER A 651 -20.56 -5.34 17.24
N GLU A 652 -21.83 -5.44 16.83
CA GLU A 652 -22.45 -6.68 16.32
C GLU A 652 -22.40 -6.80 14.78
N GLN A 653 -21.86 -5.80 14.09
CA GLN A 653 -21.80 -5.73 12.62
C GLN A 653 -20.35 -5.66 12.16
N ALA A 654 -20.06 -6.15 10.95
CA ALA A 654 -18.73 -6.03 10.37
C ALA A 654 -18.38 -4.55 10.20
N ALA A 655 -17.22 -4.14 10.73
CA ALA A 655 -16.78 -2.75 10.66
C ALA A 655 -16.68 -2.31 9.19
N PRO A 656 -17.34 -1.21 8.78
CA PRO A 656 -17.40 -0.83 7.38
C PRO A 656 -16.02 -0.45 6.84
N LEU A 657 -15.72 -0.90 5.62
CA LEU A 657 -14.46 -0.62 4.94
C LEU A 657 -14.33 0.89 4.72
N LEU A 658 -13.19 1.49 5.11
CA LEU A 658 -12.89 2.88 4.79
C LEU A 658 -12.25 2.97 3.40
N VAL A 659 -12.99 3.56 2.46
CA VAL A 659 -12.58 3.81 1.07
C VAL A 659 -11.71 5.06 1.01
N ASP A 660 -10.57 4.99 0.33
CA ASP A 660 -9.67 6.12 0.15
C ASP A 660 -10.10 7.07 -0.98
N ASN A 661 -9.42 8.22 -1.11
CA ASN A 661 -9.80 9.24 -2.10
C ASN A 661 -9.56 8.82 -3.57
N LEU A 662 -8.75 7.79 -3.84
CA LEU A 662 -8.53 7.26 -5.18
C LEU A 662 -9.57 6.19 -5.51
N GLU A 663 -9.84 5.27 -4.58
CA GLU A 663 -10.89 4.27 -4.69
C GLU A 663 -12.27 4.92 -4.84
N ALA A 664 -12.58 5.91 -3.99
CA ALA A 664 -13.80 6.72 -4.08
C ALA A 664 -13.94 7.43 -5.44
N ARG A 665 -12.83 7.87 -6.03
CA ARG A 665 -12.82 8.50 -7.36
C ARG A 665 -13.02 7.48 -8.48
N GLY A 666 -12.49 6.27 -8.34
CA GLY A 666 -12.77 5.15 -9.24
C GLY A 666 -14.27 4.86 -9.25
N LEU A 667 -14.86 4.65 -8.06
CA LEU A 667 -16.30 4.45 -7.89
C LEU A 667 -17.15 5.57 -8.52
N ILE A 668 -16.79 6.83 -8.29
CA ILE A 668 -17.48 7.97 -8.90
C ILE A 668 -17.31 7.98 -10.43
N SER A 669 -16.15 7.59 -10.95
CA SER A 669 -15.92 7.46 -12.39
C SER A 669 -16.80 6.38 -13.02
N ASP A 670 -16.94 5.23 -12.37
CA ASP A 670 -17.80 4.13 -12.82
C ASP A 670 -19.28 4.57 -12.82
N VAL A 671 -19.74 5.17 -11.72
CA VAL A 671 -21.11 5.69 -11.60
C VAL A 671 -21.41 6.78 -12.65
N LEU A 672 -20.46 7.66 -12.95
CA LEU A 672 -20.64 8.67 -14.01
C LEU A 672 -20.84 8.04 -15.39
N ALA A 673 -20.09 6.97 -15.70
CA ALA A 673 -20.23 6.24 -16.96
C ALA A 673 -21.55 5.45 -17.01
N GLU A 674 -21.89 4.73 -15.94
CA GLU A 674 -23.14 3.94 -15.83
C GLU A 674 -24.41 4.82 -15.93
N THR A 675 -24.40 6.00 -15.32
CA THR A 675 -25.52 6.96 -15.37
C THR A 675 -25.60 7.76 -16.66
N GLY A 676 -24.61 7.63 -17.57
CA GLY A 676 -24.53 8.43 -18.79
C GLY A 676 -24.31 9.93 -18.53
N SER A 677 -23.65 10.28 -17.43
CA SER A 677 -23.44 11.67 -17.03
C SER A 677 -22.57 12.44 -18.02
N ARG A 678 -22.96 13.69 -18.28
CA ARG A 678 -22.20 14.68 -19.06
C ARG A 678 -20.88 15.10 -18.38
N ARG A 679 -20.67 14.66 -17.12
CA ARG A 679 -19.44 14.86 -16.34
C ARG A 679 -18.56 13.62 -16.29
N THR A 680 -18.80 12.61 -17.12
CA THR A 680 -17.85 11.50 -17.35
C THR A 680 -16.45 12.05 -17.63
N GLY A 681 -15.43 11.44 -17.04
CA GLY A 681 -14.04 11.95 -17.03
C GLY A 681 -13.74 13.05 -15.99
N GLN A 682 -14.75 13.65 -15.34
CA GLN A 682 -14.58 14.71 -14.33
C GLN A 682 -14.74 14.20 -12.89
N ALA A 683 -14.47 12.90 -12.65
CA ALA A 683 -14.73 12.22 -11.36
C ALA A 683 -14.13 12.95 -10.15
N ARG A 684 -12.97 13.59 -10.28
CA ARG A 684 -12.37 14.43 -9.23
C ARG A 684 -13.24 15.65 -8.86
N ALA A 685 -13.74 16.39 -9.84
CA ALA A 685 -14.57 17.56 -9.58
C ALA A 685 -15.94 17.19 -8.98
N VAL A 686 -16.46 16.02 -9.36
CA VAL A 686 -17.69 15.45 -8.79
C VAL A 686 -17.43 14.97 -7.34
N GLN A 687 -16.30 14.32 -7.07
CA GLN A 687 -15.85 13.97 -5.73
C GLN A 687 -15.70 15.20 -4.83
N ASP A 688 -15.03 16.24 -5.30
CA ASP A 688 -14.86 17.49 -4.55
C ASP A 688 -16.24 18.15 -4.25
N GLN A 689 -17.21 18.07 -5.16
CA GLN A 689 -18.57 18.58 -4.96
C GLN A 689 -19.39 17.73 -3.97
N ILE A 690 -19.30 16.40 -4.05
CA ILE A 690 -19.94 15.48 -3.09
C ILE A 690 -19.36 15.69 -1.70
N SER A 691 -18.03 15.82 -1.56
CA SER A 691 -17.37 16.12 -0.29
C SER A 691 -17.85 17.46 0.31
N GLN A 692 -18.06 18.50 -0.52
CA GLN A 692 -18.65 19.76 -0.06
C GLN A 692 -20.09 19.60 0.44
N TRP A 693 -20.95 18.85 -0.26
CA TRP A 693 -22.31 18.56 0.20
C TRP A 693 -22.31 17.76 1.50
N LYS A 694 -21.49 16.71 1.56
CA LYS A 694 -21.28 15.91 2.76
C LYS A 694 -20.83 16.78 3.93
N ALA A 695 -19.82 17.65 3.74
CA ALA A 695 -19.33 18.61 4.74
C ALA A 695 -20.36 19.67 5.19
N ALA A 696 -21.27 20.07 4.29
CA ALA A 696 -22.42 20.91 4.60
C ALA A 696 -23.54 20.14 5.34
N GLY A 697 -23.53 18.81 5.26
CA GLY A 697 -24.52 17.93 5.88
C GLY A 697 -25.69 17.52 4.98
N ILE A 698 -25.56 17.77 3.68
CA ILE A 698 -26.55 17.52 2.63
C ILE A 698 -26.37 16.09 2.11
N ARG A 699 -27.44 15.30 2.10
CA ARG A 699 -27.50 13.95 1.51
C ARG A 699 -27.95 14.00 0.06
N ALA A 700 -27.74 12.91 -0.69
CA ALA A 700 -28.23 12.80 -2.06
C ALA A 700 -29.75 13.03 -2.17
N GLY A 701 -30.53 12.55 -1.20
CA GLY A 701 -31.98 12.74 -1.12
C GLY A 701 -32.44 14.14 -0.66
N ASP A 702 -31.54 15.00 -0.21
CA ASP A 702 -31.85 16.41 0.11
C ASP A 702 -31.71 17.34 -1.12
N LEU A 703 -31.07 16.84 -2.19
CA LEU A 703 -30.91 17.54 -3.47
C LEU A 703 -32.15 17.33 -4.37
N PRO A 704 -32.42 18.23 -5.34
CA PRO A 704 -33.50 18.02 -6.30
C PRO A 704 -33.26 16.72 -7.11
N PRO A 705 -34.22 15.77 -7.14
CA PRO A 705 -33.99 14.43 -7.71
C PRO A 705 -33.86 14.44 -9.24
N ASP A 706 -34.20 15.55 -9.89
CA ASP A 706 -34.01 15.82 -11.32
C ASP A 706 -32.64 16.44 -11.66
N GLU A 707 -31.83 16.80 -10.67
CA GLU A 707 -30.44 17.22 -10.91
C GLU A 707 -29.53 16.02 -11.17
N GLU A 708 -28.79 16.08 -12.28
CA GLU A 708 -27.84 15.06 -12.73
C GLU A 708 -26.86 14.60 -11.63
N LEU A 709 -26.35 15.54 -10.83
CA LEU A 709 -25.42 15.23 -9.74
C LEU A 709 -26.10 14.64 -8.50
N ALA A 710 -27.40 14.86 -8.29
CA ALA A 710 -28.15 14.20 -7.22
C ALA A 710 -28.29 12.70 -7.51
N VAL A 711 -28.57 12.35 -8.77
CA VAL A 711 -28.61 10.96 -9.25
C VAL A 711 -27.24 10.29 -9.11
N VAL A 712 -26.16 10.96 -9.53
CA VAL A 712 -24.78 10.45 -9.38
C VAL A 712 -24.39 10.28 -7.91
N TYR A 713 -24.72 11.24 -7.04
CA TYR A 713 -24.42 11.13 -5.61
C TYR A 713 -25.23 9.99 -4.96
N GLY A 714 -26.50 9.82 -5.30
CA GLY A 714 -27.32 8.70 -4.81
C GLY A 714 -26.75 7.34 -5.21
N ALA A 715 -26.46 7.14 -6.50
CA ALA A 715 -25.86 5.90 -7.00
C ALA A 715 -24.46 5.62 -6.39
N TYR A 716 -23.69 6.66 -6.08
CA TYR A 716 -22.43 6.54 -5.35
C TYR A 716 -22.63 6.08 -3.89
N GLU A 717 -23.59 6.65 -3.15
CA GLU A 717 -23.90 6.17 -1.79
C GLU A 717 -24.45 4.73 -1.79
N GLU A 718 -25.27 4.35 -2.78
CA GLU A 718 -25.74 2.97 -2.96
C GLU A 718 -24.58 2.00 -3.23
N ARG A 719 -23.59 2.40 -4.05
CA ARG A 719 -22.39 1.59 -4.33
C ARG A 719 -21.52 1.38 -3.09
N LEU A 720 -21.31 2.44 -2.30
CA LEU A 720 -20.62 2.35 -0.99
C LEU A 720 -21.36 1.40 -0.03
N ILE A 721 -22.69 1.51 0.07
CA ILE A 721 -23.52 0.62 0.91
C ILE A 721 -23.42 -0.84 0.43
N ALA A 722 -23.49 -1.08 -0.88
CA ALA A 722 -23.35 -2.43 -1.46
C ALA A 722 -21.98 -3.06 -1.21
N TRP A 723 -20.94 -2.24 -1.03
CA TRP A 723 -19.59 -2.66 -0.66
C TRP A 723 -19.38 -2.81 0.85
N GLY A 724 -20.38 -2.48 1.68
CA GLY A 724 -20.23 -2.44 3.13
C GLY A 724 -19.20 -1.40 3.57
N ALA A 725 -19.14 -0.26 2.87
CA ALA A 725 -18.03 0.67 2.93
C ALA A 725 -18.49 2.13 3.13
N TYR A 726 -17.61 2.96 3.70
CA TYR A 726 -17.78 4.41 3.90
C TYR A 726 -16.59 5.14 3.29
N ASP A 727 -16.79 6.37 2.80
CA ASP A 727 -15.67 7.29 2.55
C ASP A 727 -15.28 8.08 3.83
N PHE A 728 -14.28 8.95 3.71
CA PHE A 728 -13.80 9.76 4.83
C PHE A 728 -14.86 10.70 5.42
N ASP A 729 -15.70 11.31 4.57
CA ASP A 729 -16.73 12.26 5.03
C ASP A 729 -17.93 11.51 5.65
N ASP A 730 -18.22 10.30 5.17
CA ASP A 730 -19.23 9.41 5.75
C ASP A 730 -18.96 9.07 7.21
N LEU A 731 -17.70 8.95 7.66
CA LEU A 731 -17.39 8.71 9.08
C LEU A 731 -18.04 9.75 10.00
N LEU A 732 -17.93 11.04 9.66
CA LEU A 732 -18.51 12.12 10.45
C LEU A 732 -20.05 12.14 10.34
N LEU A 733 -20.55 11.90 9.14
CA LEU A 733 -21.98 11.93 8.83
C LEU A 733 -22.75 10.76 9.47
N ARG A 734 -22.22 9.54 9.39
CA ARG A 734 -22.80 8.33 10.00
C ARG A 734 -22.75 8.42 11.51
N TRP A 735 -21.66 8.95 12.09
CA TRP A 735 -21.59 9.19 13.54
C TRP A 735 -22.64 10.23 13.98
N ALA A 736 -22.81 11.32 13.23
CA ALA A 736 -23.84 12.33 13.50
C ALA A 736 -25.27 11.77 13.39
N ASP A 737 -25.50 10.80 12.50
CA ASP A 737 -26.78 10.08 12.41
C ASP A 737 -27.01 9.15 13.60
N ARG A 738 -25.97 8.42 14.03
CA ARG A 738 -26.01 7.49 15.17
C ARG A 738 -26.28 8.19 16.51
N LEU A 739 -25.73 9.40 16.68
CA LEU A 739 -25.93 10.25 17.86
C LEU A 739 -27.36 10.83 17.99
N ARG A 740 -28.26 10.59 17.03
CA ARG A 740 -29.68 10.99 17.15
C ARG A 740 -30.52 10.08 18.07
N GLY A 741 -29.97 8.96 18.54
CA GLY A 741 -30.65 8.03 19.44
C GLY A 741 -30.12 8.07 20.88
N ASP A 742 -31.02 8.22 21.85
CA ASP A 742 -30.71 8.48 23.27
C ASP A 742 -29.65 7.54 23.88
N ALA A 743 -29.74 6.22 23.60
CA ALA A 743 -28.83 5.23 24.16
C ALA A 743 -27.39 5.33 23.61
N ALA A 744 -27.24 5.64 22.32
CA ALA A 744 -25.92 5.84 21.70
C ALA A 744 -25.29 7.18 22.14
N LEU A 745 -26.14 8.18 22.40
CA LEU A 745 -25.72 9.49 22.85
C LEU A 745 -25.15 9.46 24.28
N SER A 746 -25.80 8.74 25.21
CA SER A 746 -25.38 8.67 26.62
C SER A 746 -23.93 8.21 26.82
N GLY A 747 -23.54 7.09 26.19
CA GLY A 747 -22.16 6.57 26.34
C GLY A 747 -21.09 7.43 25.68
N GLN A 748 -21.46 8.22 24.67
CA GLN A 748 -20.53 9.19 24.05
C GLN A 748 -20.48 10.51 24.83
N HIS A 749 -21.58 10.92 25.49
CA HIS A 749 -21.59 12.05 26.44
C HIS A 749 -20.69 11.81 27.65
N GLU A 750 -20.66 10.60 28.21
CA GLU A 750 -19.76 10.27 29.33
C GLU A 750 -18.28 10.45 28.96
N ARG A 751 -17.89 9.98 27.76
CA ARG A 751 -16.51 10.07 27.24
C ARG A 751 -16.13 11.44 26.67
N CYS A 752 -17.13 12.24 26.28
CA CYS A 752 -16.95 13.60 25.78
C CYS A 752 -17.38 14.66 26.81
N ARG A 753 -17.52 14.28 28.09
CA ARG A 753 -17.96 15.18 29.17
C ARG A 753 -17.10 16.44 29.23
N TRP A 754 -15.80 16.28 28.98
CA TRP A 754 -14.88 17.38 28.74
C TRP A 754 -14.40 17.33 27.29
N LEU A 755 -14.99 18.16 26.43
CA LEU A 755 -14.72 18.23 25.00
C LEU A 755 -13.87 19.45 24.69
N LEU A 756 -12.59 19.24 24.36
CA LEU A 756 -11.68 20.30 23.95
C LEU A 756 -11.48 20.26 22.43
N VAL A 757 -11.61 21.40 21.75
CA VAL A 757 -11.48 21.51 20.28
C VAL A 757 -10.48 22.59 19.90
N ASP A 758 -9.37 22.17 19.28
CA ASP A 758 -8.34 23.04 18.72
C ASP A 758 -8.66 23.41 17.26
N GLU A 759 -8.11 24.54 16.80
CA GLU A 759 -8.32 25.12 15.47
C GLU A 759 -9.80 25.22 15.06
N PHE A 760 -10.65 25.71 15.98
CA PHE A 760 -12.11 25.77 15.81
C PHE A 760 -12.58 26.60 14.60
N GLN A 761 -11.73 27.46 14.04
CA GLN A 761 -12.04 28.19 12.80
C GLN A 761 -12.20 27.29 11.56
N ASP A 762 -11.61 26.07 11.58
CA ASP A 762 -11.60 25.14 10.45
C ASP A 762 -12.68 24.03 10.56
N VAL A 763 -13.71 24.33 11.34
CA VAL A 763 -14.92 23.52 11.57
C VAL A 763 -15.94 23.78 10.44
N ASN A 764 -16.54 22.70 9.92
CA ASN A 764 -17.63 22.73 8.94
C ASN A 764 -18.97 22.35 9.59
N ALA A 765 -20.08 22.39 8.85
CA ALA A 765 -21.42 22.16 9.40
C ALA A 765 -21.62 20.76 10.01
N VAL A 766 -21.01 19.69 9.47
CA VAL A 766 -21.05 18.36 10.12
C VAL A 766 -20.26 18.38 11.43
N LYS A 767 -19.01 18.85 11.40
CA LYS A 767 -18.15 18.94 12.58
C LYS A 767 -18.80 19.77 13.68
N TYR A 768 -19.46 20.89 13.34
CA TYR A 768 -20.18 21.73 14.31
C TYR A 768 -21.36 20.98 14.93
N ARG A 769 -22.17 20.27 14.12
CA ARG A 769 -23.29 19.45 14.63
C ARG A 769 -22.79 18.35 15.59
N LEU A 770 -21.67 17.70 15.27
CA LEU A 770 -21.02 16.73 16.15
C LEU A 770 -20.57 17.37 17.47
N VAL A 771 -19.82 18.48 17.43
CA VAL A 771 -19.40 19.20 18.64
C VAL A 771 -20.60 19.62 19.49
N ARG A 772 -21.66 20.17 18.87
CA ARG A 772 -22.87 20.59 19.59
C ARG A 772 -23.63 19.42 20.21
N ALA A 773 -23.68 18.27 19.54
CA ALA A 773 -24.32 17.06 20.05
C ALA A 773 -23.53 16.44 21.20
N LEU A 774 -22.21 16.32 21.07
CA LEU A 774 -21.32 15.71 22.06
C LEU A 774 -21.17 16.57 23.32
N ALA A 775 -21.20 17.90 23.19
CA ALA A 775 -21.05 18.84 24.31
C ALA A 775 -22.26 18.87 25.28
N GLY A 776 -23.42 18.31 24.92
CA GLY A 776 -24.61 18.29 25.77
C GLY A 776 -25.08 19.70 26.18
N GLU A 777 -25.16 19.98 27.48
CA GLU A 777 -25.49 21.30 28.03
C GLU A 777 -24.32 22.30 27.94
N GLY A 778 -23.10 21.81 27.73
CA GLY A 778 -21.92 22.60 27.39
C GLY A 778 -20.88 22.77 28.50
N ASP A 779 -21.15 22.33 29.73
CA ASP A 779 -20.32 22.63 30.91
C ASP A 779 -18.83 22.24 30.80
N GLY A 780 -18.49 21.21 30.03
CA GLY A 780 -17.12 20.80 29.76
C GLY A 780 -16.59 21.14 28.36
N LEU A 781 -17.29 21.97 27.59
CA LEU A 781 -16.84 22.39 26.25
C LEU A 781 -15.78 23.49 26.34
N PHE A 782 -14.62 23.27 25.72
CA PHE A 782 -13.57 24.27 25.56
C PHE A 782 -13.18 24.34 24.09
N VAL A 783 -13.42 25.47 23.41
CA VAL A 783 -12.97 25.67 22.03
C VAL A 783 -11.90 26.75 21.95
N ILE A 784 -10.89 26.52 21.13
CA ILE A 784 -9.85 27.51 20.85
C ILE A 784 -9.56 27.59 19.35
N GLY A 785 -9.25 28.79 18.88
CA GLY A 785 -8.89 28.99 17.49
C GLY A 785 -8.68 30.46 17.16
N ASP A 786 -8.36 30.71 15.90
CA ASP A 786 -8.14 32.05 15.37
C ASP A 786 -9.08 32.29 14.18
N PRO A 787 -10.15 33.09 14.32
CA PRO A 787 -11.05 33.41 13.23
C PRO A 787 -10.36 34.00 11.98
N ASP A 788 -9.17 34.62 12.14
CA ASP A 788 -8.41 35.17 11.01
C ASP A 788 -7.56 34.12 10.28
N GLN A 789 -7.42 32.91 10.83
CA GLN A 789 -6.68 31.79 10.23
C GLN A 789 -7.58 30.76 9.54
N ALA A 790 -8.85 31.10 9.27
CA ALA A 790 -9.82 30.24 8.60
C ALA A 790 -9.48 30.04 7.10
N ILE A 791 -8.49 29.21 6.80
CA ILE A 791 -7.98 28.98 5.44
C ILE A 791 -8.66 27.81 4.71
N TYR A 792 -9.40 26.95 5.42
CA TYR A 792 -10.05 25.77 4.84
C TYR A 792 -11.48 26.00 4.32
N GLY A 793 -11.85 27.25 4.00
CA GLY A 793 -13.19 27.59 3.48
C GLY A 793 -13.60 26.82 2.21
N PHE A 794 -12.63 26.45 1.36
CA PHE A 794 -12.85 25.59 0.18
C PHE A 794 -13.26 24.13 0.51
N ARG A 795 -13.20 23.74 1.79
CA ARG A 795 -13.72 22.47 2.35
C ARG A 795 -14.93 22.68 3.26
N GLY A 796 -15.62 23.82 3.12
CA GLY A 796 -16.83 24.17 3.88
C GLY A 796 -16.57 24.55 5.34
N ALA A 797 -15.34 24.93 5.71
CA ALA A 797 -15.08 25.53 7.01
C ALA A 797 -15.66 26.95 7.10
N ASP A 798 -16.20 27.31 8.27
CA ASP A 798 -16.83 28.62 8.51
C ASP A 798 -16.51 29.17 9.90
N ALA A 799 -15.71 30.24 9.98
CA ALA A 799 -15.42 30.95 11.22
C ALA A 799 -16.67 31.55 11.89
N GLY A 800 -17.79 31.69 11.16
CA GLY A 800 -19.10 32.05 11.69
C GLY A 800 -19.61 31.10 12.78
N PHE A 801 -19.08 29.86 12.86
CA PHE A 801 -19.38 28.96 13.97
C PHE A 801 -18.95 29.49 15.34
N PHE A 802 -17.96 30.39 15.45
CA PHE A 802 -17.67 31.10 16.71
C PHE A 802 -18.82 32.00 17.18
N HIS A 803 -19.53 32.66 16.26
CA HIS A 803 -20.69 33.48 16.60
C HIS A 803 -21.92 32.61 16.91
N ARG A 804 -22.10 31.53 16.13
CA ARG A 804 -23.16 30.54 16.39
C ARG A 804 -22.99 29.87 17.75
N LEU A 805 -21.77 29.51 18.15
CA LEU A 805 -21.52 28.85 19.42
C LEU A 805 -21.90 29.72 20.63
N ARG A 806 -21.64 31.04 20.58
CA ARG A 806 -22.11 32.01 21.60
C ARG A 806 -23.64 32.12 21.65
N THR A 807 -24.31 31.88 20.53
CA THR A 807 -25.78 31.91 20.45
C THR A 807 -26.38 30.61 20.97
N ASP A 808 -25.79 29.47 20.62
CA ASP A 808 -26.20 28.13 21.06
C ASP A 808 -25.84 27.86 22.54
N PHE A 809 -24.92 28.64 23.11
CA PHE A 809 -24.51 28.64 24.52
C PHE A 809 -24.36 30.07 25.11
N PRO A 810 -25.46 30.73 25.52
CA PRO A 810 -25.42 32.10 26.04
C PRO A 810 -24.66 32.30 27.36
N ALA A 811 -24.34 31.21 28.07
CA ALA A 811 -23.56 31.22 29.31
C ALA A 811 -22.04 31.04 29.06
N ALA A 812 -21.60 31.02 27.81
CA ALA A 812 -20.20 30.79 27.46
C ALA A 812 -19.28 31.92 27.96
N VAL A 813 -18.11 31.54 28.47
CA VAL A 813 -17.03 32.45 28.87
C VAL A 813 -16.15 32.74 27.64
N ASP A 814 -16.25 33.95 27.12
CA ASP A 814 -15.38 34.46 26.06
C ASP A 814 -14.03 34.94 26.62
N VAL A 815 -12.93 34.38 26.12
CA VAL A 815 -11.56 34.81 26.45
C VAL A 815 -10.82 35.17 25.17
N THR A 816 -10.07 36.27 25.16
CA THR A 816 -9.20 36.67 24.04
C THR A 816 -7.74 36.63 24.46
N LEU A 817 -6.87 35.98 23.66
CA LEU A 817 -5.42 35.96 23.89
C LEU A 817 -4.73 37.01 23.01
N GLU A 818 -4.32 38.13 23.62
CA GLU A 818 -3.84 39.33 22.91
C GLU A 818 -2.30 39.41 22.74
N THR A 819 -1.54 38.63 23.52
CA THR A 819 -0.06 38.68 23.53
C THR A 819 0.52 37.70 22.51
N ASN A 820 1.46 38.13 21.66
CA ASN A 820 2.21 37.23 20.77
C ASN A 820 3.55 36.80 21.42
N TYR A 821 3.78 35.49 21.49
CA TYR A 821 4.98 34.86 22.07
C TYR A 821 5.95 34.27 21.03
N ARG A 822 5.56 34.22 19.75
CA ARG A 822 6.30 33.52 18.68
C ARG A 822 7.15 34.45 17.82
N SER A 823 6.71 35.68 17.63
CA SER A 823 7.20 36.57 16.57
C SER A 823 7.70 37.90 17.13
N VAL A 824 8.86 38.34 16.67
CA VAL A 824 9.39 39.68 16.99
C VAL A 824 8.43 40.80 16.54
N THR A 825 8.44 41.92 17.27
CA THR A 825 7.47 43.02 17.14
C THR A 825 7.28 43.52 15.69
N GLY A 826 8.33 43.53 14.87
CA GLY A 826 8.25 43.95 13.47
C GLY A 826 7.37 43.02 12.61
N ILE A 827 7.46 41.70 12.83
CA ILE A 827 6.65 40.70 12.12
C ILE A 827 5.20 40.74 12.62
N ALA A 828 5.01 40.81 13.94
CA ALA A 828 3.68 40.89 14.54
C ALA A 828 2.92 42.14 14.03
N ARG A 829 3.57 43.31 14.01
CA ARG A 829 2.97 44.56 13.51
C ARG A 829 2.61 44.46 12.02
N ALA A 830 3.50 43.92 11.18
CA ALA A 830 3.23 43.76 9.75
C ALA A 830 2.05 42.82 9.46
N ALA A 831 1.92 41.73 10.21
CA ALA A 831 0.77 40.82 10.11
C ALA A 831 -0.55 41.52 10.51
N THR A 832 -0.52 42.30 11.59
CA THR A 832 -1.70 43.04 12.06
C THR A 832 -2.10 44.19 11.11
N GLU A 833 -1.13 44.90 10.53
CA GLU A 833 -1.34 45.90 9.48
C GLU A 833 -1.98 45.27 8.22
N LEU A 834 -1.50 44.08 7.79
CA LEU A 834 -2.06 43.33 6.65
C LEU A 834 -3.52 42.90 6.88
N LEU A 835 -3.86 42.49 8.11
CA LEU A 835 -5.22 42.09 8.49
C LEU A 835 -6.15 43.30 8.77
N GLY A 836 -5.64 44.54 8.74
CA GLY A 836 -6.41 45.75 9.00
C GLY A 836 -6.91 45.89 10.46
N LYS A 837 -6.24 45.24 11.42
CA LYS A 837 -6.63 45.23 12.85
C LYS A 837 -5.76 46.15 13.69
N GLY A 838 -6.20 46.42 14.93
CA GLY A 838 -5.40 47.14 15.93
C GLY A 838 -4.24 46.27 16.45
N PRO A 839 -3.08 46.87 16.83
CA PRO A 839 -1.86 46.13 17.15
C PRO A 839 -2.04 45.13 18.31
N LEU A 840 -1.62 43.88 18.10
CA LEU A 840 -1.41 42.93 19.20
C LEU A 840 -0.34 43.47 20.15
N SER A 841 -0.57 43.36 21.45
CA SER A 841 0.36 43.86 22.46
C SER A 841 1.66 43.04 22.42
N PRO A 842 2.84 43.67 22.21
CA PRO A 842 4.11 42.97 22.26
C PRO A 842 4.42 42.52 23.70
N LEU A 843 5.23 41.47 23.82
CA LEU A 843 5.77 40.97 25.09
C LEU A 843 6.17 42.12 26.05
N PRO A 844 5.70 42.12 27.31
CA PRO A 844 6.17 43.05 28.32
C PRO A 844 7.69 42.93 28.49
N ALA A 845 8.40 44.06 28.48
CA ALA A 845 9.85 44.09 28.61
C ALA A 845 10.29 43.53 29.98
N GLY A 846 10.73 42.26 30.00
CA GLY A 846 11.14 41.58 31.23
C GLY A 846 11.13 40.05 31.18
N ARG A 847 10.44 39.41 30.23
CA ARG A 847 10.58 37.95 29.97
C ARG A 847 11.31 37.74 28.64
N ALA A 848 12.45 37.07 28.69
CA ALA A 848 13.19 36.67 27.48
C ALA A 848 12.35 35.70 26.64
N ALA A 849 12.50 35.77 25.32
CA ALA A 849 12.03 34.70 24.46
C ALA A 849 12.83 33.43 24.80
N ILE A 850 12.15 32.31 24.96
CA ILE A 850 12.78 30.99 25.08
C ILE A 850 13.04 30.53 23.64
N GLU A 851 14.31 30.28 23.31
CA GLU A 851 14.75 29.76 22.00
C GLU A 851 14.31 28.29 21.79
#